data_AF-A0AAW2FX75-F1
#
_entry.id   AF-A0AAW2FX75-F1
#
_cell.length_a   1.000
_cell.length_b   1.000
_cell.length_c   1.000
_cell.angle_alpha   90.00
_cell.angle_beta   90.00
_cell.angle_gamma   90.00
#
_symmetry.space_group_name_H-M   'P 1'
#
loop_
_entity.id
_entity.type
_entity.pdbx_description
1 polymer ?
#
loop_
_entity_poly.entity_id
_entity_poly.type
_entity_poly.pdbx_seq_one_letter_code
_entity_poly.pdbx_strand_id
1 'polypeptide(L)'
;MVLFDDAKKLMDEMMKVTIFQPSEKRRMLEDETKTFLDPNVVMDARHKIFREDMADFSAKSSVLAEARRLLTQEEINKLQFKKEEAFIEKELRKFEQDLQKSRPKFCGLCSKKNIACSNDEKFWKTSSRVKQILINKGNRKIEPKQTVVQAKTKRLFAEVSSESKDSRRCSINGTEITSCGNIKVTIKDKSSRNSEEQRLRILRSYFEVLRENARDERRLCEIKNRIQNILTQKKLKSYIHLWKMHVKKIKAQREHAMENPDARKIEMLIDTINDTQKELKSNKKIELIRPSPNSRDTELKQKVPSKPFVIESPAQFRLNAQKEIIRKQRMKLVEQSKIIEELKLKQVQEEIMRSGEETVNAAKETLTHCGQQTRRTLIQLMRQAGYRDKSLMTPIRIPSPPKFLTRMEARAEERRSRIKLREEARQKKLEDERKEEVAARRAEEQERKRLQQEALREAKRMREEREQQRANEIERHKKLNSMAEAFHRKYLLRRCIIALIEKKNNDMKKAENYYKRCLLRKVLMTWKIETEYQNKIKSELAISVHNRNLSWKALQKWKEIVKKERKKNQVAKDFSDMKLQNKYFQIWKIKSVQYKMEQLKNERLALQHYEEKLKVKYFNMWKRYPEIVPIIMERKRIRNMWREIVQEVIPDFDPRQRGVILED
;
A
#
# COMPACT_ATOMS: atom_id res chain seq x y z
N MET A 1 33.90 -18.13 -13.80
CA MET A 1 33.83 -17.21 -14.95
C MET A 1 34.49 -17.79 -16.20
N VAL A 2 35.56 -18.61 -16.07
CA VAL A 2 36.29 -19.26 -17.19
C VAL A 2 35.42 -20.19 -18.07
N LEU A 3 34.52 -21.00 -17.49
CA LEU A 3 33.63 -21.89 -18.26
C LEU A 3 32.63 -21.20 -19.19
N PHE A 4 32.42 -19.88 -19.04
CA PHE A 4 31.46 -19.12 -19.86
C PHE A 4 32.07 -18.64 -21.16
N ASP A 5 33.36 -18.31 -21.16
CA ASP A 5 34.05 -17.89 -22.38
C ASP A 5 34.24 -19.07 -23.33
N ASP A 6 34.44 -20.28 -22.80
CA ASP A 6 34.53 -21.50 -23.59
C ASP A 6 33.19 -21.88 -24.22
N ALA A 7 32.08 -21.75 -23.48
CA ALA A 7 30.74 -21.96 -24.03
C ALA A 7 30.41 -20.90 -25.11
N LYS A 8 30.84 -19.64 -24.91
CA LYS A 8 30.66 -18.57 -25.89
C LYS A 8 31.52 -18.78 -27.14
N LYS A 9 32.76 -19.24 -26.98
CA LYS A 9 33.65 -19.66 -28.08
C LYS A 9 33.09 -20.83 -28.88
N LEU A 10 32.63 -21.88 -28.20
CA LEU A 10 32.02 -23.05 -28.85
C LEU A 10 30.76 -22.65 -29.62
N MET A 11 29.99 -21.70 -29.10
CA MET A 11 28.82 -21.16 -29.81
C MET A 11 29.19 -20.28 -31.00
N ASP A 12 30.21 -19.43 -30.88
CA ASP A 12 30.73 -18.68 -32.03
C ASP A 12 31.29 -19.61 -33.10
N GLU A 13 31.93 -20.71 -32.71
CA GLU A 13 32.34 -21.78 -33.65
C GLU A 13 31.14 -22.46 -34.29
N MET A 14 30.14 -22.90 -33.51
CA MET A 14 28.93 -23.52 -34.05
C MET A 14 28.10 -22.58 -34.94
N MET A 15 28.16 -21.26 -34.70
CA MET A 15 27.51 -20.23 -35.52
C MET A 15 28.32 -19.90 -36.78
N LYS A 16 29.65 -20.11 -36.76
CA LYS A 16 30.57 -19.98 -37.91
C LYS A 16 30.58 -21.21 -38.83
N VAL A 17 30.23 -22.38 -38.32
CA VAL A 17 30.04 -23.58 -39.16
C VAL A 17 28.85 -23.32 -40.09
N THR A 18 29.15 -22.99 -41.33
CA THR A 18 28.16 -22.80 -42.40
C THR A 18 27.32 -24.06 -42.54
N ILE A 19 26.00 -23.93 -42.38
CA ILE A 19 25.05 -25.05 -42.41
C ILE A 19 25.08 -25.78 -43.77
N PHE A 20 25.46 -25.06 -44.83
CA PHE A 20 25.76 -25.60 -46.15
C PHE A 20 27.24 -25.44 -46.43
N GLN A 21 27.91 -26.48 -46.90
CA GLN A 21 29.22 -26.29 -47.52
C GLN A 21 29.04 -25.41 -48.77
N PRO A 22 30.01 -24.55 -49.13
CA PRO A 22 29.93 -23.73 -50.35
C PRO A 22 29.64 -24.55 -51.62
N SER A 23 30.05 -25.82 -51.64
CA SER A 23 29.76 -26.81 -52.68
C SER A 23 28.29 -27.25 -52.74
N GLU A 24 27.62 -27.40 -51.59
CA GLU A 24 26.19 -27.75 -51.51
C GLU A 24 25.30 -26.56 -51.90
N LYS A 25 25.71 -25.34 -51.54
CA LYS A 25 25.06 -24.11 -52.00
C LYS A 25 25.14 -23.94 -53.52
N ARG A 26 26.23 -24.34 -54.16
CA ARG A 26 26.37 -24.35 -55.63
C ARG A 26 25.46 -25.38 -56.29
N ARG A 27 25.37 -26.61 -55.75
CA ARG A 27 24.43 -27.64 -56.27
C ARG A 27 22.96 -27.23 -56.17
N MET A 28 22.58 -26.52 -55.10
CA MET A 28 21.21 -26.01 -54.96
C MET A 28 20.88 -24.87 -55.95
N LEU A 29 21.88 -24.09 -56.37
CA LEU A 29 21.73 -23.08 -57.43
C LEU A 29 21.69 -23.71 -58.84
N GLU A 30 22.36 -24.83 -59.06
CA GLU A 30 22.37 -25.52 -60.37
C GLU A 30 21.02 -26.21 -60.70
N ASP A 31 20.21 -26.55 -59.70
CA ASP A 31 18.86 -27.14 -59.87
C ASP A 31 17.73 -26.10 -60.12
N GLU A 32 18.05 -24.79 -60.25
CA GLU A 32 17.10 -23.66 -60.34
C GLU A 32 16.21 -23.60 -61.60
N THR A 33 16.37 -24.52 -62.56
CA THR A 33 15.44 -24.62 -63.71
C THR A 33 14.05 -25.13 -63.35
N LYS A 34 13.80 -25.55 -62.09
CA LYS A 34 12.47 -25.86 -61.58
C LYS A 34 12.16 -24.99 -60.36
N THR A 35 11.18 -24.09 -60.51
CA THR A 35 10.58 -23.26 -59.46
C THR A 35 10.22 -24.06 -58.21
N PHE A 36 11.12 -24.11 -57.24
CA PHE A 36 10.82 -24.48 -55.85
C PHE A 36 10.93 -23.22 -55.00
N LEU A 37 9.85 -22.87 -54.31
CA LEU A 37 9.83 -21.81 -53.30
C LEU A 37 10.84 -22.16 -52.20
N ASP A 38 11.65 -21.17 -51.80
CA ASP A 38 12.65 -21.31 -50.73
C ASP A 38 12.03 -22.01 -49.50
N PRO A 39 12.53 -23.19 -49.09
CA PRO A 39 12.02 -23.94 -47.94
C PRO A 39 11.97 -23.11 -46.66
N ASN A 40 12.84 -22.10 -46.50
CA ASN A 40 12.83 -21.20 -45.35
C ASN A 40 11.61 -20.27 -45.36
N VAL A 41 11.19 -19.79 -46.54
CA VAL A 41 10.00 -18.94 -46.71
C VAL A 41 8.73 -19.72 -46.40
N VAL A 42 8.66 -20.99 -46.83
CA VAL A 42 7.51 -21.88 -46.55
C VAL A 42 7.43 -22.23 -45.07
N MET A 43 8.57 -22.46 -44.41
CA MET A 43 8.63 -22.69 -42.96
C MET A 43 8.27 -21.44 -42.16
N ASP A 44 8.80 -20.26 -42.51
CA ASP A 44 8.50 -19.01 -41.81
C ASP A 44 7.03 -18.59 -41.98
N ALA A 45 6.43 -18.80 -43.16
CA ALA A 45 5.00 -18.59 -43.38
C ALA A 45 4.15 -19.48 -42.47
N ARG A 46 4.51 -20.76 -42.31
CA ARG A 46 3.82 -21.68 -41.38
C ARG A 46 3.98 -21.25 -39.92
N HIS A 47 5.17 -20.81 -39.52
CA HIS A 47 5.41 -20.39 -38.13
C HIS A 47 4.81 -19.02 -37.78
N LYS A 48 4.60 -18.14 -38.76
CA LYS A 48 3.97 -16.83 -38.58
C LYS A 48 2.47 -16.96 -38.26
N ILE A 49 1.77 -17.83 -38.98
CA ILE A 49 0.32 -18.09 -38.79
C ILE A 49 0.00 -18.59 -37.38
N PHE A 50 0.90 -19.33 -36.71
CA PHE A 50 0.67 -19.82 -35.35
C PHE A 50 1.05 -18.85 -34.21
N ARG A 51 1.74 -17.74 -34.50
CA ARG A 51 2.16 -16.77 -33.45
C ARG A 51 1.22 -15.56 -33.33
N GLU A 52 0.62 -15.12 -34.41
CA GLU A 52 -0.19 -13.89 -34.42
C GLU A 52 -1.50 -14.03 -33.61
N ASP A 53 -2.12 -15.21 -33.56
CA ASP A 53 -3.40 -15.40 -32.84
C ASP A 53 -3.31 -15.45 -31.30
N MET A 54 -2.12 -15.66 -30.72
CA MET A 54 -1.97 -15.90 -29.27
C MET A 54 -1.37 -14.71 -28.49
N ALA A 55 -0.68 -13.78 -29.15
CA ALA A 55 -0.01 -12.67 -28.48
C ALA A 55 -0.96 -11.51 -28.13
N ASP A 56 -1.99 -11.27 -28.94
CA ASP A 56 -2.83 -10.06 -28.83
C ASP A 56 -3.95 -10.16 -27.77
N PHE A 57 -4.26 -11.35 -27.27
CA PHE A 57 -5.26 -11.55 -26.21
C PHE A 57 -4.69 -11.46 -24.78
N SER A 58 -3.39 -11.74 -24.59
CA SER A 58 -2.79 -11.81 -23.24
C SER A 58 -2.52 -10.44 -22.62
N ALA A 59 -2.15 -9.44 -23.42
CA ALA A 59 -1.87 -8.09 -22.92
C ALA A 59 -3.14 -7.36 -22.47
N LYS A 60 -4.25 -7.51 -23.19
CA LYS A 60 -5.53 -6.86 -22.87
C LYS A 60 -6.21 -7.48 -21.64
N SER A 61 -6.06 -8.79 -21.39
CA SER A 61 -6.63 -9.43 -20.20
C SER A 61 -5.87 -9.07 -18.91
N SER A 62 -4.55 -8.84 -19.00
CA SER A 62 -3.72 -8.47 -17.85
C SER A 62 -4.06 -7.08 -17.32
N VAL A 63 -4.24 -6.11 -18.22
CA VAL A 63 -4.57 -4.72 -17.85
C VAL A 63 -5.97 -4.63 -17.21
N LEU A 64 -6.94 -5.38 -17.74
CA LEU A 64 -8.30 -5.45 -17.16
C LEU A 64 -8.32 -6.12 -15.78
N ALA A 65 -7.49 -7.15 -15.56
CA ALA A 65 -7.38 -7.80 -14.25
C ALA A 65 -6.74 -6.88 -13.19
N GLU A 66 -5.73 -6.09 -13.59
CA GLU A 66 -5.07 -5.14 -12.69
C GLU A 66 -5.98 -3.95 -12.34
N ALA A 67 -6.75 -3.43 -13.31
CA ALA A 67 -7.73 -2.37 -13.08
C ALA A 67 -8.84 -2.81 -12.10
N ARG A 68 -9.36 -4.04 -12.24
CA ARG A 68 -10.35 -4.61 -11.31
C ARG A 68 -9.79 -4.74 -9.89
N ARG A 69 -8.54 -5.18 -9.75
CA ARG A 69 -7.88 -5.30 -8.45
C ARG A 69 -7.73 -3.93 -7.76
N LEU A 70 -7.37 -2.88 -8.51
CA LEU A 70 -7.23 -1.53 -7.94
C LEU A 70 -8.57 -0.97 -7.47
N LEU A 71 -9.65 -1.17 -8.24
CA LEU A 71 -11.01 -0.76 -7.83
C LEU A 71 -11.45 -1.45 -6.53
N THR A 72 -11.27 -2.77 -6.42
CA THR A 72 -11.62 -3.50 -5.19
C THR A 72 -10.80 -3.04 -3.97
N GLN A 73 -9.54 -2.65 -4.18
CA GLN A 73 -8.68 -2.16 -3.11
C GLN A 73 -9.14 -0.78 -2.62
N GLU A 74 -9.58 0.09 -3.53
CA GLU A 74 -10.10 1.42 -3.21
C GLU A 74 -11.42 1.33 -2.44
N GLU A 75 -12.32 0.43 -2.83
CA GLU A 75 -13.58 0.17 -2.11
C GLU A 75 -13.35 -0.33 -0.68
N ILE A 76 -12.39 -1.24 -0.48
CA ILE A 76 -12.02 -1.74 0.85
C ILE A 76 -11.48 -0.60 1.72
N ASN A 77 -10.60 0.24 1.17
CA ASN A 77 -10.04 1.38 1.91
C ASN A 77 -11.14 2.38 2.29
N LYS A 78 -12.08 2.67 1.37
CA LYS A 78 -13.23 3.56 1.64
C LYS A 78 -14.13 3.01 2.75
N LEU A 79 -14.35 1.69 2.78
CA LEU A 79 -15.10 1.03 3.86
C LEU A 79 -14.35 1.08 5.20
N GLN A 80 -13.02 0.98 5.20
CA GLN A 80 -12.22 1.12 6.43
C GLN A 80 -12.30 2.55 6.99
N PHE A 81 -12.15 3.57 6.14
CA PHE A 81 -12.32 4.97 6.56
C PHE A 81 -13.71 5.24 7.15
N LYS A 82 -14.78 4.73 6.52
CA LYS A 82 -16.14 4.84 7.08
C LYS A 82 -16.31 4.17 8.45
N LYS A 83 -15.61 3.05 8.69
CA LYS A 83 -15.63 2.38 10.00
C LYS A 83 -14.88 3.18 11.06
N GLU A 84 -13.76 3.80 10.71
CA GLU A 84 -12.98 4.67 11.60
C GLU A 84 -13.77 5.94 11.95
N GLU A 85 -14.41 6.56 10.95
CA GLU A 85 -15.27 7.73 11.14
C GLU A 85 -16.45 7.40 12.08
N ALA A 86 -17.16 6.30 11.83
CA ALA A 86 -18.26 5.85 12.69
C ALA A 86 -17.80 5.48 14.12
N PHE A 87 -16.56 5.03 14.27
CA PHE A 87 -15.97 4.76 15.59
C PHE A 87 -15.71 6.06 16.36
N ILE A 88 -15.11 7.05 15.70
CA ILE A 88 -14.86 8.38 16.29
C ILE A 88 -16.18 9.05 16.69
N GLU A 89 -17.19 8.99 15.83
CA GLU A 89 -18.50 9.58 16.12
C GLU A 89 -19.19 8.92 17.33
N LYS A 90 -19.05 7.59 17.49
CA LYS A 90 -19.54 6.87 18.68
C LYS A 90 -18.82 7.30 19.96
N GLU A 91 -17.50 7.44 19.92
CA GLU A 91 -16.73 7.92 21.07
C GLU A 91 -17.09 9.37 21.41
N LEU A 92 -17.29 10.25 20.42
CA LEU A 92 -17.74 11.62 20.65
C LEU A 92 -19.12 11.67 21.32
N ARG A 93 -20.09 10.88 20.86
CA ARG A 93 -21.41 10.79 21.52
C ARG A 93 -21.30 10.28 22.95
N LYS A 94 -20.39 9.34 23.21
CA LYS A 94 -20.16 8.82 24.56
C LYS A 94 -19.58 9.90 25.48
N PHE A 95 -18.60 10.66 25.00
CA PHE A 95 -18.07 11.83 25.71
C PHE A 95 -19.15 12.88 25.97
N GLU A 96 -20.03 13.14 25.01
CA GLU A 96 -21.14 14.07 25.17
C GLU A 96 -22.15 13.60 26.24
N GLN A 97 -22.49 12.31 26.24
CA GLN A 97 -23.34 11.72 27.28
C GLN A 97 -22.69 11.77 28.66
N ASP A 98 -21.39 11.52 28.76
CA ASP A 98 -20.65 11.60 30.02
C ASP A 98 -20.55 13.06 30.53
N LEU A 99 -20.45 14.03 29.62
CA LEU A 99 -20.57 15.46 29.96
C LEU A 99 -21.97 15.82 30.46
N GLN A 100 -23.02 15.28 29.84
CA GLN A 100 -24.39 15.51 30.31
C GLN A 100 -24.67 14.85 31.67
N LYS A 101 -24.07 13.68 31.95
CA LYS A 101 -24.19 12.98 33.24
C LYS A 101 -23.37 13.62 34.35
N SER A 102 -22.22 14.20 34.03
CA SER A 102 -21.31 14.84 34.99
C SER A 102 -21.68 16.30 35.30
N ARG A 103 -22.60 16.91 34.55
CA ARG A 103 -23.20 18.19 34.94
C ARG A 103 -24.04 18.00 36.22
N PRO A 104 -23.76 18.74 37.31
CA PRO A 104 -24.59 18.72 38.50
C PRO A 104 -26.01 19.14 38.12
N LYS A 105 -26.99 18.27 38.36
CA LYS A 105 -28.41 18.63 38.23
C LYS A 105 -28.74 19.61 39.35
N PHE A 106 -28.69 20.91 39.05
CA PHE A 106 -29.28 21.93 39.91
C PHE A 106 -30.80 21.75 39.87
N CYS A 107 -31.30 20.98 40.83
CA CYS A 107 -32.73 20.91 41.14
C CYS A 107 -33.00 21.96 42.21
N GLY A 108 -33.69 23.03 41.85
CA GLY A 108 -34.09 24.07 42.77
C GLY A 108 -34.77 25.22 42.04
N LEU A 109 -36.10 25.27 42.16
CA LEU A 109 -36.91 26.45 41.89
C LEU A 109 -36.42 27.59 42.78
N CYS A 110 -35.58 28.47 42.23
CA CYS A 110 -35.28 29.76 42.84
C CYS A 110 -35.78 30.86 41.91
N SER A 111 -36.65 31.68 42.47
CA SER A 111 -37.39 32.74 41.82
C SER A 111 -36.45 33.72 41.13
N LYS A 112 -36.84 34.11 39.91
CA LYS A 112 -36.34 35.29 39.22
C LYS A 112 -36.58 36.52 40.12
N LYS A 113 -35.55 36.95 40.83
CA LYS A 113 -35.27 38.35 41.19
C LYS A 113 -33.90 38.41 41.86
N ASN A 114 -33.04 39.27 41.33
CA ASN A 114 -31.69 39.61 41.83
C ASN A 114 -30.57 38.62 41.52
N ILE A 115 -30.10 38.63 40.26
CA ILE A 115 -28.70 38.27 39.98
C ILE A 115 -27.94 39.58 39.76
N ALA A 116 -27.28 40.02 40.83
CA ALA A 116 -26.23 41.01 40.77
C ALA A 116 -25.02 40.41 40.02
N CYS A 117 -24.45 41.20 39.12
CA CYS A 117 -23.12 40.95 38.56
C CYS A 117 -22.09 40.93 39.69
N SER A 118 -21.50 39.77 39.99
CA SER A 118 -20.40 39.65 40.93
C SER A 118 -19.17 39.06 40.24
N ASN A 119 -18.29 39.97 39.82
CA ASN A 119 -16.88 39.71 39.55
C ASN A 119 -16.17 39.41 40.88
N ASP A 120 -16.22 38.17 41.34
CA ASP A 120 -15.49 37.76 42.55
C ASP A 120 -14.10 37.19 42.19
N GLU A 121 -13.14 38.10 41.97
CA GLU A 121 -11.72 37.79 41.80
C GLU A 121 -11.06 37.15 43.06
N LYS A 122 -11.79 37.01 44.17
CA LYS A 122 -11.23 36.47 45.42
C LYS A 122 -11.14 34.95 45.45
N PHE A 123 -11.88 34.25 44.58
CA PHE A 123 -11.88 32.78 44.56
C PHE A 123 -10.55 32.19 44.02
N TRP A 124 -9.89 32.88 43.08
CA TRP A 124 -8.63 32.40 42.46
C TRP A 124 -7.35 32.86 43.16
N LYS A 125 -7.43 33.72 44.20
CA LYS A 125 -6.25 34.26 44.90
C LYS A 125 -5.62 33.32 45.93
N THR A 126 -6.28 32.23 46.33
CA THR A 126 -5.77 31.32 47.37
C THR A 126 -4.84 30.21 46.87
N SER A 127 -4.71 30.01 45.55
CA SER A 127 -3.87 28.91 45.00
C SER A 127 -2.44 29.31 44.59
N SER A 128 -2.02 30.55 44.81
CA SER A 128 -0.69 31.05 44.37
C SER A 128 0.39 31.14 45.47
N ARG A 129 0.10 30.76 46.72
CA ARG A 129 1.02 30.93 47.86
C ARG A 129 1.93 29.73 48.20
N VAL A 130 2.02 28.70 47.35
CA VAL A 130 2.74 27.44 47.71
C VAL A 130 4.00 27.17 46.87
N LYS A 131 4.53 28.15 46.13
CA LYS A 131 5.81 27.98 45.40
C LYS A 131 6.83 29.06 45.73
N GLN A 132 7.28 29.07 46.98
CA GLN A 132 8.54 29.67 47.38
C GLN A 132 8.97 29.02 48.70
N ILE A 133 9.92 28.08 48.63
CA ILE A 133 10.95 27.71 49.63
C ILE A 133 11.57 26.40 49.12
N LEU A 134 12.56 26.49 48.24
CA LEU A 134 13.78 25.69 48.25
C LEU A 134 14.67 26.15 47.08
N ILE A 135 15.97 25.91 47.20
CA ILE A 135 17.07 26.34 46.33
C ILE A 135 17.62 27.72 46.71
N ASN A 136 18.27 27.74 47.88
CA ASN A 136 19.48 28.54 48.10
C ASN A 136 20.46 27.64 48.86
N LYS A 137 21.49 27.15 48.17
CA LYS A 137 22.80 26.78 48.73
C LYS A 137 23.78 26.53 47.57
N GLY A 138 24.84 27.33 47.52
CA GLY A 138 26.00 27.13 46.65
C GLY A 138 26.23 28.25 45.64
N ASN A 139 26.96 29.32 46.02
CA ASN A 139 28.34 29.49 45.55
C ASN A 139 28.99 30.77 46.08
N ARG A 140 30.31 30.63 46.23
CA ARG A 140 31.27 31.54 46.86
C ARG A 140 31.61 32.74 45.98
N LYS A 141 32.13 33.76 46.66
CA LYS A 141 32.76 35.01 46.22
C LYS A 141 33.64 34.87 44.98
N ILE A 142 33.50 35.80 44.02
CA ILE A 142 34.60 36.42 43.26
C ILE A 142 34.26 37.92 43.08
N GLU A 143 35.26 38.75 43.32
CA GLU A 143 35.30 40.22 43.34
C GLU A 143 35.23 40.89 41.95
N PRO A 144 35.10 42.24 41.90
CA PRO A 144 34.56 42.97 40.75
C PRO A 144 35.65 43.53 39.81
N LYS A 145 35.28 43.78 38.56
CA LYS A 145 35.93 44.79 37.73
C LYS A 145 34.91 45.80 37.21
N GLN A 146 35.14 47.04 37.58
CA GLN A 146 34.50 48.25 37.08
C GLN A 146 34.80 48.41 35.58
N THR A 147 33.82 48.91 34.82
CA THR A 147 34.14 49.76 33.67
C THR A 147 33.10 50.85 33.58
N VAL A 148 33.61 52.06 33.75
CA VAL A 148 32.99 53.36 33.58
C VAL A 148 32.60 53.55 32.11
N VAL A 149 31.35 53.87 31.81
CA VAL A 149 31.01 54.69 30.63
C VAL A 149 29.85 55.62 30.98
N GLN A 150 30.15 56.91 30.86
CA GLN A 150 29.27 58.06 30.98
C GLN A 150 28.29 58.14 29.79
N ALA A 151 27.04 58.56 30.01
CA ALA A 151 26.27 59.26 28.97
C ALA A 151 25.05 60.01 29.52
N LYS A 152 25.25 61.32 29.72
CA LYS A 152 24.40 62.45 29.30
C LYS A 152 22.88 62.41 29.57
N THR A 153 22.54 63.15 30.62
CA THR A 153 21.52 64.21 30.72
C THR A 153 20.85 64.66 29.42
N LYS A 154 19.51 64.69 29.40
CA LYS A 154 18.72 65.76 28.76
C LYS A 154 17.34 65.84 29.43
N ARG A 155 17.16 66.90 30.23
CA ARG A 155 15.87 67.49 30.59
C ARG A 155 15.33 68.23 29.36
N LEU A 156 14.03 68.13 29.11
CA LEU A 156 13.27 69.20 28.47
C LEU A 156 12.00 69.42 29.29
N PHE A 157 11.84 70.67 29.70
CA PHE A 157 10.61 71.29 30.17
C PHE A 157 9.57 71.27 29.04
N ALA A 158 8.30 71.07 29.40
CA ALA A 158 7.16 71.63 28.67
C ALA A 158 5.98 71.69 29.63
N GLU A 159 5.85 72.86 30.22
CA GLU A 159 4.72 73.42 30.94
C GLU A 159 3.74 73.96 29.89
N VAL A 160 2.52 73.42 29.81
CA VAL A 160 1.37 74.15 29.23
C VAL A 160 0.12 73.76 30.01
N SER A 161 -0.38 74.76 30.72
CA SER A 161 -1.72 74.85 31.28
C SER A 161 -2.77 74.92 30.17
N SER A 162 -3.93 74.32 30.39
CA SER A 162 -5.19 74.94 29.98
C SER A 162 -6.34 74.33 30.76
N GLU A 163 -7.01 75.22 31.47
CA GLU A 163 -8.26 75.08 32.18
C GLU A 163 -9.39 74.56 31.28
N SER A 164 -10.32 73.80 31.84
CA SER A 164 -11.74 74.05 31.57
C SER A 164 -12.59 73.56 32.73
N LYS A 165 -13.32 74.53 33.30
CA LYS A 165 -14.41 74.38 34.26
C LYS A 165 -15.43 73.37 33.73
N ASP A 166 -16.00 72.57 34.64
CA ASP A 166 -17.46 72.57 34.68
C ASP A 166 -18.03 72.24 36.06
N SER A 167 -19.06 73.01 36.34
CA SER A 167 -19.89 73.08 37.53
C SER A 167 -20.81 71.86 37.65
N ARG A 168 -20.97 71.30 38.85
CA ARG A 168 -22.32 71.06 39.41
C ARG A 168 -22.35 70.56 40.86
N ARG A 169 -22.95 71.42 41.68
CA ARG A 169 -23.91 71.17 42.77
C ARG A 169 -23.51 70.25 43.94
N CYS A 170 -23.36 70.92 45.07
CA CYS A 170 -23.65 70.41 46.42
C CYS A 170 -25.01 69.69 46.51
N SER A 171 -25.05 68.63 47.31
CA SER A 171 -26.17 68.37 48.21
C SER A 171 -25.61 67.91 49.55
N ILE A 172 -25.73 68.81 50.52
CA ILE A 172 -25.65 68.56 51.95
C ILE A 172 -26.83 67.64 52.29
N ASN A 173 -26.59 66.57 53.04
CA ASN A 173 -27.58 66.03 53.97
C ASN A 173 -26.81 65.54 55.20
N GLY A 174 -27.14 66.16 56.33
CA GLY A 174 -26.57 65.85 57.63
C GLY A 174 -26.94 64.43 58.06
N THR A 175 -26.01 63.82 58.79
CA THR A 175 -26.34 62.68 59.64
C THR A 175 -25.53 62.84 60.92
N GLU A 176 -26.25 63.35 61.90
CA GLU A 176 -26.17 63.09 63.34
C GLU A 176 -24.83 62.61 63.90
N ILE A 177 -24.24 63.55 64.64
CA ILE A 177 -23.22 63.35 65.66
C ILE A 177 -23.76 62.35 66.68
N THR A 178 -23.30 61.09 66.62
CA THR A 178 -23.42 60.17 67.75
C THR A 178 -22.19 60.28 68.63
N SER A 179 -22.47 60.57 69.90
CA SER A 179 -21.59 60.79 71.03
C SER A 179 -20.54 59.70 71.25
N CYS A 180 -19.41 60.13 71.81
CA CYS A 180 -18.21 59.40 72.17
C CYS A 180 -18.48 58.16 73.06
N GLY A 181 -18.03 56.99 72.59
CA GLY A 181 -17.71 55.86 73.45
C GLY A 181 -16.24 55.92 73.87
N ASN A 182 -15.98 56.12 75.16
CA ASN A 182 -14.66 56.04 75.78
C ASN A 182 -14.06 54.64 75.60
N ILE A 183 -13.19 54.45 74.59
CA ILE A 183 -12.38 53.24 74.44
C ILE A 183 -11.19 53.35 75.40
N LYS A 184 -11.33 52.69 76.56
CA LYS A 184 -10.23 52.41 77.49
C LYS A 184 -9.30 51.39 76.81
N VAL A 185 -8.27 51.88 76.12
CA VAL A 185 -7.22 51.06 75.50
C VAL A 185 -6.41 50.40 76.61
N THR A 186 -6.77 49.17 76.97
CA THR A 186 -5.87 48.25 77.66
C THR A 186 -5.05 47.55 76.60
N ILE A 187 -3.75 47.87 76.55
CA ILE A 187 -2.76 47.12 75.79
C ILE A 187 -2.63 45.76 76.50
N LYS A 188 -3.53 44.82 76.18
CA LYS A 188 -3.25 43.40 76.36
C LYS A 188 -2.52 42.95 75.11
N ASP A 189 -1.22 42.68 75.25
CA ASP A 189 -0.43 41.95 74.27
C ASP A 189 -1.21 40.70 73.83
N LYS A 190 -1.84 40.78 72.65
CA LYS A 190 -2.45 39.63 72.00
C LYS A 190 -1.30 38.73 71.59
N SER A 191 -1.04 37.72 72.41
CA SER A 191 -0.12 36.63 72.15
C SER A 191 -0.34 36.09 70.73
N SER A 192 0.69 36.25 69.88
CA SER A 192 0.76 35.76 68.50
C SER A 192 0.65 34.24 68.36
N ARG A 193 0.51 33.52 69.47
CA ARG A 193 0.54 32.05 69.59
C ARG A 193 -0.56 31.36 68.76
N ASN A 194 -1.75 31.95 68.68
CA ASN A 194 -2.85 31.38 67.89
C ASN A 194 -2.59 31.43 66.37
N SER A 195 -1.80 32.39 65.89
CA SER A 195 -1.45 32.48 64.46
C SER A 195 -0.42 31.42 64.05
N GLU A 196 0.42 30.99 64.99
CA GLU A 196 1.48 30.02 64.75
C GLU A 196 0.92 28.59 64.70
N GLU A 197 -0.02 28.25 65.58
CA GLU A 197 -0.77 26.99 65.50
C GLU A 197 -1.58 26.87 64.21
N GLN A 198 -2.20 27.96 63.77
CA GLN A 198 -2.96 27.99 62.52
C GLN A 198 -2.03 27.80 61.30
N ARG A 199 -0.83 28.40 61.34
CA ARG A 199 0.21 28.21 60.33
C ARG A 199 0.74 26.77 60.32
N LEU A 200 0.91 26.15 61.49
CA LEU A 200 1.32 24.75 61.61
C LEU A 200 0.24 23.79 61.09
N ARG A 201 -1.05 24.04 61.37
CA ARG A 201 -2.16 23.25 60.83
C ARG A 201 -2.22 23.33 59.30
N ILE A 202 -2.03 24.52 58.73
CA ILE A 202 -1.98 24.73 57.28
C ILE A 202 -0.79 23.98 56.68
N LEU A 203 0.40 24.06 57.27
CA LEU A 203 1.57 23.31 56.82
C LEU A 203 1.35 21.79 56.90
N ARG A 204 0.75 21.28 57.98
CA ARG A 204 0.40 19.86 58.12
C ARG A 204 -0.54 19.40 57.02
N SER A 205 -1.55 20.21 56.68
CA SER A 205 -2.46 19.96 55.56
C SER A 205 -1.71 19.89 54.24
N TYR A 206 -0.80 20.82 53.95
CA TYR A 206 -0.01 20.77 52.71
C TYR A 206 0.92 19.54 52.65
N PHE A 207 1.51 19.14 53.78
CA PHE A 207 2.34 17.94 53.84
C PHE A 207 1.53 16.66 53.60
N GLU A 208 0.32 16.55 54.13
CA GLU A 208 -0.54 15.39 53.84
C GLU A 208 -0.98 15.35 52.37
N VAL A 209 -1.29 16.49 51.77
CA VAL A 209 -1.60 16.56 50.31
C VAL A 209 -0.38 16.15 49.46
N LEU A 210 0.82 16.61 49.83
CA LEU A 210 2.07 16.20 49.18
C LEU A 210 2.33 14.70 49.33
N ARG A 211 2.03 14.14 50.50
CA ARG A 211 2.18 12.72 50.81
C ARG A 211 1.23 11.86 49.97
N GLU A 212 -0.02 12.30 49.84
CA GLU A 212 -1.02 11.62 49.02
C GLU A 212 -0.67 11.71 47.53
N ASN A 213 -0.22 12.87 47.06
CA ASN A 213 0.27 13.03 45.68
C ASN A 213 1.47 12.10 45.37
N ALA A 214 2.39 11.93 46.32
CA ALA A 214 3.51 10.99 46.17
C ALA A 214 3.04 9.53 46.14
N ARG A 215 1.95 9.18 46.83
CA ARG A 215 1.33 7.84 46.75
C ARG A 215 0.65 7.62 45.41
N ASP A 216 -0.04 8.64 44.90
CA ASP A 216 -0.70 8.56 43.60
C ASP A 216 0.30 8.50 42.44
N GLU A 217 1.42 9.23 42.50
CA GLU A 217 2.50 9.06 41.52
C GLU A 217 3.07 7.64 41.51
N ARG A 218 3.26 7.02 42.68
CA ARG A 218 3.69 5.62 42.77
C ARG A 218 2.66 4.68 42.15
N ARG A 219 1.37 4.87 42.45
CA ARG A 219 0.26 4.10 41.84
C ARG A 219 0.24 4.24 40.33
N LEU A 220 0.43 5.45 39.79
CA LEU A 220 0.48 5.68 38.36
C LEU A 220 1.67 4.97 37.70
N CYS A 221 2.83 4.95 38.36
CA CYS A 221 4.00 4.20 37.90
C CYS A 221 3.74 2.69 37.90
N GLU A 222 3.12 2.16 38.95
CA GLU A 222 2.73 0.74 39.03
C GLU A 222 1.73 0.35 37.93
N ILE A 223 0.70 1.19 37.70
CA ILE A 223 -0.27 0.98 36.62
C ILE A 223 0.42 0.99 35.26
N LYS A 224 1.30 1.95 35.00
CA LYS A 224 2.08 2.03 33.76
C LYS A 224 2.93 0.78 33.54
N ASN A 225 3.62 0.31 34.58
CA ASN A 225 4.43 -0.91 34.53
C ASN A 225 3.55 -2.15 34.29
N ARG A 226 2.37 -2.22 34.92
CA ARG A 226 1.41 -3.31 34.73
C ARG A 226 0.86 -3.35 33.30
N ILE A 227 0.53 -2.20 32.71
CA ILE A 227 0.10 -2.09 31.31
C ILE A 227 1.22 -2.54 30.37
N GLN A 228 2.46 -2.08 30.58
CA GLN A 228 3.60 -2.52 29.79
C GLN A 228 3.82 -4.03 29.88
N ASN A 229 3.73 -4.61 31.08
CA ASN A 229 3.87 -6.05 31.28
C ASN A 229 2.74 -6.85 30.60
N ILE A 230 1.49 -6.36 30.64
CA ILE A 230 0.38 -6.99 29.90
C ILE A 230 0.63 -6.94 28.40
N LEU A 231 1.16 -5.83 27.87
CA LEU A 231 1.47 -5.70 26.45
C LEU A 231 2.62 -6.62 26.02
N THR A 232 3.69 -6.72 26.81
CA THR A 232 4.80 -7.65 26.53
C THR A 232 4.34 -9.09 26.63
N GLN A 233 3.53 -9.46 27.62
CA GLN A 233 2.93 -10.80 27.71
C GLN A 233 2.01 -11.11 26.53
N LYS A 234 1.18 -10.17 26.07
CA LYS A 234 0.34 -10.37 24.88
C LYS A 234 1.18 -10.58 23.63
N LYS A 235 2.25 -9.79 23.43
CA LYS A 235 3.20 -9.99 22.33
C LYS A 235 3.88 -11.36 22.42
N LEU A 236 4.36 -11.74 23.60
CA LEU A 236 4.99 -13.05 23.82
C LEU A 236 4.01 -14.20 23.55
N LYS A 237 2.76 -14.11 24.03
CA LYS A 237 1.71 -15.09 23.73
C LYS A 237 1.43 -15.19 22.23
N SER A 238 1.44 -14.07 21.50
CA SER A 238 1.30 -14.05 20.04
C SER A 238 2.48 -14.74 19.35
N TYR A 239 3.72 -14.47 19.76
CA TYR A 239 4.90 -15.16 19.23
C TYR A 239 4.89 -16.67 19.55
N ILE A 240 4.50 -17.06 20.76
CA ILE A 240 4.34 -18.48 21.14
C ILE A 240 3.24 -19.13 20.29
N HIS A 241 2.14 -18.43 20.03
CA HIS A 241 1.06 -18.94 19.19
C HIS A 241 1.52 -19.11 17.73
N LEU A 242 2.22 -18.12 17.16
CA LEU A 242 2.82 -18.20 15.83
C LEU A 242 3.82 -19.36 15.73
N TRP A 243 4.67 -19.53 16.74
CA TRP A 243 5.61 -20.65 16.82
C TRP A 243 4.86 -21.99 16.90
N LYS A 244 3.86 -22.13 17.76
CA LYS A 244 3.02 -23.34 17.84
C LYS A 244 2.32 -23.65 16.52
N MET A 245 1.81 -22.64 15.82
CA MET A 245 1.21 -22.80 14.49
C MET A 245 2.25 -23.25 13.45
N HIS A 246 3.45 -22.70 13.50
CA HIS A 246 4.54 -23.10 12.60
C HIS A 246 4.98 -24.54 12.87
N VAL A 247 5.11 -24.94 14.13
CA VAL A 247 5.42 -26.32 14.55
C VAL A 247 4.32 -27.28 14.10
N LYS A 248 3.04 -26.93 14.32
CA LYS A 248 1.90 -27.72 13.82
C LYS A 248 1.90 -27.85 12.30
N LYS A 249 2.20 -26.78 11.57
CA LYS A 249 2.30 -26.79 10.10
C LYS A 249 3.44 -27.68 9.62
N ILE A 250 4.62 -27.60 10.24
CA ILE A 250 5.73 -28.51 9.94
C ILE A 250 5.36 -29.96 10.27
N LYS A 251 4.70 -30.20 11.40
CA LYS A 251 4.26 -31.56 11.79
C LYS A 251 3.26 -32.12 10.80
N ALA A 252 2.25 -31.34 10.39
CA ALA A 252 1.29 -31.72 9.37
C ALA A 252 1.95 -31.92 7.99
N GLN A 253 2.97 -31.13 7.64
CA GLN A 253 3.76 -31.36 6.42
C GLN A 253 4.58 -32.65 6.48
N ARG A 254 5.12 -33.03 7.65
CA ARG A 254 5.79 -34.32 7.84
C ARG A 254 4.80 -35.49 7.78
N GLU A 255 3.64 -35.35 8.39
CA GLU A 255 2.56 -36.35 8.33
C GLU A 255 2.07 -36.53 6.89
N HIS A 256 1.84 -35.44 6.14
CA HIS A 256 1.53 -35.52 4.70
C HIS A 256 2.69 -36.04 3.85
N ALA A 257 3.95 -35.84 4.25
CA ALA A 257 5.10 -36.45 3.57
C ALA A 257 5.18 -37.98 3.83
N MET A 258 4.73 -38.47 4.99
CA MET A 258 4.56 -39.90 5.28
C MET A 258 3.33 -40.51 4.56
N GLU A 259 2.29 -39.71 4.30
CA GLU A 259 1.14 -40.12 3.50
C GLU A 259 1.37 -40.02 1.99
N ASN A 260 2.52 -39.47 1.57
CA ASN A 260 2.86 -39.38 0.15
C ASN A 260 2.95 -40.80 -0.44
N PRO A 261 2.14 -41.14 -1.45
CA PRO A 261 2.09 -42.49 -2.02
C PRO A 261 3.45 -42.94 -2.57
N ASP A 262 4.33 -42.02 -2.92
CA ASP A 262 5.68 -42.36 -3.40
C ASP A 262 6.63 -42.73 -2.25
N ALA A 263 6.43 -42.19 -1.03
CA ALA A 263 7.17 -42.63 0.15
C ALA A 263 6.77 -44.05 0.57
N ARG A 264 5.47 -44.37 0.56
CA ARG A 264 4.97 -45.75 0.80
C ARG A 264 5.43 -46.73 -0.27
N LYS A 265 5.52 -46.31 -1.54
CA LYS A 265 6.10 -47.14 -2.61
C LYS A 265 7.59 -47.38 -2.40
N ILE A 266 8.35 -46.38 -1.95
CA ILE A 266 9.77 -46.54 -1.62
C ILE A 266 9.94 -47.47 -0.42
N GLU A 267 9.10 -47.34 0.62
CA GLU A 267 9.12 -48.20 1.80
C GLU A 267 8.75 -49.64 1.46
N MET A 268 7.69 -49.85 0.66
CA MET A 268 7.36 -51.17 0.08
C MET A 268 8.50 -51.73 -0.77
N LEU A 269 9.21 -50.90 -1.54
CA LEU A 269 10.32 -51.34 -2.39
C LEU A 269 11.55 -51.70 -1.55
N ILE A 270 11.80 -51.00 -0.45
CA ILE A 270 12.81 -51.35 0.55
C ILE A 270 12.45 -52.67 1.25
N ASP A 271 11.19 -52.86 1.63
CA ASP A 271 10.71 -54.12 2.22
C ASP A 271 10.83 -55.27 1.21
N THR A 272 10.50 -55.04 -0.06
CA THR A 272 10.68 -56.02 -1.14
C THR A 272 12.16 -56.35 -1.37
N ILE A 273 13.06 -55.35 -1.29
CA ILE A 273 14.51 -55.56 -1.37
C ILE A 273 15.02 -56.34 -0.14
N ASN A 274 14.50 -56.07 1.05
CA ASN A 274 14.87 -56.77 2.27
C ASN A 274 14.37 -58.22 2.26
N ASP A 275 13.16 -58.46 1.77
CA ASP A 275 12.59 -59.80 1.64
C ASP A 275 13.30 -60.60 0.55
N THR A 276 13.62 -59.99 -0.59
CA THR A 276 14.46 -60.65 -1.61
C THR A 276 15.89 -60.89 -1.12
N GLN A 277 16.45 -60.02 -0.27
CA GLN A 277 17.74 -60.30 0.40
C GLN A 277 17.63 -61.41 1.45
N LYS A 278 16.52 -61.51 2.18
CA LYS A 278 16.25 -62.62 3.11
C LYS A 278 16.04 -63.93 2.36
N GLU A 279 15.34 -63.92 1.23
CA GLU A 279 15.18 -65.05 0.33
C GLU A 279 16.50 -65.47 -0.31
N LEU A 280 17.34 -64.52 -0.74
CA LEU A 280 18.68 -64.84 -1.26
C LEU A 280 19.63 -65.36 -0.17
N LYS A 281 19.41 -64.96 1.10
CA LYS A 281 20.12 -65.50 2.27
C LYS A 281 19.57 -66.86 2.71
N SER A 282 18.27 -67.13 2.53
CA SER A 282 17.68 -68.44 2.80
C SER A 282 17.98 -69.43 1.67
N ASN A 283 18.00 -68.99 0.41
CA ASN A 283 18.19 -69.83 -0.78
C ASN A 283 19.66 -70.13 -1.10
N LYS A 284 20.60 -69.74 -0.22
CA LYS A 284 21.98 -70.26 -0.19
C LYS A 284 22.17 -71.47 0.74
N LYS A 285 21.11 -71.90 1.41
CA LYS A 285 21.01 -73.22 2.06
C LYS A 285 19.81 -73.91 1.45
N ILE A 286 19.97 -75.17 1.05
CA ILE A 286 18.92 -76.06 0.50
C ILE A 286 18.81 -75.98 -1.02
N GLU A 287 19.86 -76.49 -1.65
CA GLU A 287 19.78 -77.29 -2.87
C GLU A 287 19.21 -78.67 -2.50
N LEU A 288 18.43 -79.27 -3.40
CA LEU A 288 17.82 -80.63 -3.42
C LEU A 288 16.32 -80.78 -3.08
N ILE A 289 15.61 -81.25 -4.13
CA ILE A 289 14.38 -82.08 -4.15
C ILE A 289 13.04 -81.36 -4.47
N ARG A 290 12.59 -81.60 -5.71
CA ARG A 290 11.20 -81.51 -6.27
C ARG A 290 10.32 -82.64 -5.67
N PRO A 291 8.97 -82.76 -5.83
CA PRO A 291 8.07 -82.03 -6.75
C PRO A 291 6.57 -81.79 -6.30
N SER A 292 5.82 -81.09 -7.17
CA SER A 292 4.40 -81.36 -7.54
C SER A 292 3.22 -80.89 -6.61
N PRO A 293 1.93 -80.95 -7.03
CA PRO A 293 1.18 -79.75 -7.48
C PRO A 293 -0.27 -79.60 -6.93
N ASN A 294 -0.98 -78.57 -7.42
CA ASN A 294 -2.45 -78.45 -7.60
C ASN A 294 -3.38 -77.97 -6.46
N SER A 295 -4.15 -76.93 -6.80
CA SER A 295 -5.63 -76.88 -6.88
C SER A 295 -6.43 -75.93 -5.96
N ARG A 296 -7.31 -75.18 -6.67
CA ARG A 296 -8.70 -74.77 -6.39
C ARG A 296 -9.00 -73.56 -5.49
N ASP A 297 -9.58 -72.55 -6.16
CA ASP A 297 -10.91 -71.94 -5.98
C ASP A 297 -11.43 -71.67 -4.56
N THR A 298 -11.96 -70.45 -4.33
CA THR A 298 -13.35 -70.17 -3.87
C THR A 298 -13.63 -68.66 -3.75
N GLU A 299 -14.57 -68.19 -4.59
CA GLU A 299 -15.67 -67.23 -4.39
C GLU A 299 -15.53 -65.85 -3.70
N LEU A 300 -15.82 -64.83 -4.51
CA LEU A 300 -16.87 -63.79 -4.33
C LEU A 300 -17.33 -63.43 -2.91
N LYS A 301 -16.96 -62.22 -2.45
CA LYS A 301 -17.91 -61.31 -1.76
C LYS A 301 -17.68 -59.85 -2.16
N GLN A 302 -18.71 -59.28 -2.78
CA GLN A 302 -18.91 -57.86 -3.02
C GLN A 302 -18.81 -57.06 -1.71
N LYS A 303 -18.01 -56.00 -1.72
CA LYS A 303 -18.22 -54.81 -0.88
C LYS A 303 -17.98 -53.56 -1.71
N VAL A 304 -19.04 -52.78 -1.87
CA VAL A 304 -19.07 -51.44 -2.45
C VAL A 304 -18.09 -50.53 -1.70
N PRO A 305 -17.20 -49.79 -2.39
CA PRO A 305 -16.63 -48.57 -1.86
C PRO A 305 -17.35 -47.36 -2.48
N SER A 306 -17.82 -46.50 -1.59
CA SER A 306 -18.34 -45.16 -1.83
C SER A 306 -17.44 -44.37 -2.79
N LYS A 307 -18.07 -43.74 -3.79
CA LYS A 307 -17.45 -42.76 -4.69
C LYS A 307 -16.76 -41.67 -3.86
N PRO A 308 -15.45 -41.42 -4.03
CA PRO A 308 -14.88 -40.15 -3.68
C PRO A 308 -15.40 -39.14 -4.71
N PHE A 309 -15.90 -38.01 -4.23
CA PHE A 309 -16.08 -36.81 -5.04
C PHE A 309 -14.71 -36.37 -5.55
N VAL A 310 -14.29 -36.93 -6.69
CA VAL A 310 -13.09 -36.52 -7.40
C VAL A 310 -13.44 -35.21 -8.07
N ILE A 311 -12.93 -34.11 -7.51
CA ILE A 311 -12.82 -32.85 -8.24
C ILE A 311 -11.85 -33.13 -9.39
N GLU A 312 -12.42 -33.45 -10.56
CA GLU A 312 -11.66 -33.75 -11.76
C GLU A 312 -10.70 -32.60 -12.05
N SER A 313 -9.44 -32.96 -12.29
CA SER A 313 -8.38 -31.99 -12.56
C SER A 313 -8.74 -31.19 -13.82
N PRO A 314 -8.49 -29.86 -13.88
CA PRO A 314 -8.71 -29.04 -15.07
C PRO A 314 -8.07 -29.56 -16.37
N ALA A 315 -7.14 -30.53 -16.29
CA ALA A 315 -6.59 -31.23 -17.45
C ALA A 315 -7.56 -32.28 -18.04
N GLN A 316 -8.36 -32.97 -17.22
CA GLN A 316 -9.34 -33.98 -17.66
C GLN A 316 -10.54 -33.32 -18.35
N PHE A 317 -11.03 -32.19 -17.84
CA PHE A 317 -12.07 -31.41 -18.52
C PHE A 317 -11.61 -30.92 -19.90
N ARG A 318 -10.35 -30.50 -20.02
CA ARG A 318 -9.76 -30.12 -21.32
C ARG A 318 -9.64 -31.30 -22.28
N LEU A 319 -9.23 -32.47 -21.78
CA LEU A 319 -9.15 -33.69 -22.59
C LEU A 319 -10.53 -34.15 -23.07
N ASN A 320 -11.54 -34.12 -22.20
CA ASN A 320 -12.90 -34.49 -22.55
C ASN A 320 -13.54 -33.48 -23.53
N ALA A 321 -13.28 -32.17 -23.35
CA ALA A 321 -13.71 -31.15 -24.30
C ALA A 321 -13.04 -31.35 -25.68
N GLN A 322 -11.74 -31.66 -25.73
CA GLN A 322 -11.05 -31.96 -26.99
C GLN A 322 -11.62 -33.22 -27.67
N LYS A 323 -11.93 -34.28 -26.92
CA LYS A 323 -12.57 -35.48 -27.46
C LYS A 323 -13.93 -35.17 -28.08
N GLU A 324 -14.74 -34.33 -27.42
CA GLU A 324 -16.06 -33.96 -27.95
C GLU A 324 -15.96 -33.07 -29.18
N ILE A 325 -14.96 -32.16 -29.24
CA ILE A 325 -14.68 -31.37 -30.44
C ILE A 325 -14.27 -32.27 -31.60
N ILE A 326 -13.39 -33.26 -31.38
CA ILE A 326 -12.98 -34.22 -32.40
C ILE A 326 -14.17 -35.04 -32.90
N ARG A 327 -15.08 -35.45 -32.00
CA ARG A 327 -16.30 -36.18 -32.36
C ARG A 327 -17.19 -35.33 -33.28
N LYS A 328 -17.40 -34.06 -32.94
CA LYS A 328 -18.17 -33.11 -33.77
C LYS A 328 -17.52 -32.85 -35.12
N GLN A 329 -16.19 -32.70 -35.18
CA GLN A 329 -15.47 -32.52 -36.44
C GLN A 329 -15.56 -33.75 -37.34
N ARG A 330 -15.47 -34.97 -36.77
CA ARG A 330 -15.66 -36.22 -37.52
C ARG A 330 -17.07 -36.34 -38.09
N MET A 331 -18.11 -35.98 -37.34
CA MET A 331 -19.48 -35.98 -37.86
C MET A 331 -19.64 -34.99 -39.02
N LYS A 332 -19.08 -33.79 -38.92
CA LYS A 332 -19.10 -32.80 -40.02
C LYS A 332 -18.36 -33.28 -41.27
N LEU A 333 -17.24 -34.00 -41.12
CA LEU A 333 -16.52 -34.58 -42.26
C LEU A 333 -17.33 -35.68 -42.96
N VAL A 334 -18.08 -36.48 -42.20
CA VAL A 334 -18.98 -37.49 -42.76
C VAL A 334 -20.13 -36.84 -43.52
N GLU A 335 -20.73 -35.78 -42.96
CA GLU A 335 -21.76 -34.99 -43.65
C GLU A 335 -21.24 -34.34 -44.93
N GLN A 336 -20.04 -33.74 -44.89
CA GLN A 336 -19.41 -33.17 -46.07
C GLN A 336 -19.11 -34.24 -47.13
N SER A 337 -18.64 -35.43 -46.72
CA SER A 337 -18.39 -36.54 -47.63
C SER A 337 -19.68 -37.01 -48.31
N LYS A 338 -20.79 -37.07 -47.56
CA LYS A 338 -22.12 -37.41 -48.09
C LYS A 338 -22.61 -36.39 -49.12
N ILE A 339 -22.43 -35.10 -48.84
CA ILE A 339 -22.78 -34.02 -49.78
C ILE A 339 -21.94 -34.11 -51.06
N ILE A 340 -20.64 -34.43 -50.94
CA ILE A 340 -19.76 -34.61 -52.10
C ILE A 340 -20.23 -35.79 -52.97
N GLU A 341 -20.60 -36.92 -52.36
CA GLU A 341 -21.15 -38.05 -53.10
C GLU A 341 -22.45 -37.70 -53.82
N GLU A 342 -23.35 -36.95 -53.16
CA GLU A 342 -24.60 -36.50 -53.76
C GLU A 342 -24.37 -35.53 -54.94
N LEU A 343 -23.42 -34.60 -54.81
CA LEU A 343 -23.03 -33.69 -55.89
C LEU A 343 -22.38 -34.45 -57.06
N LYS A 344 -21.55 -35.46 -56.78
CA LYS A 344 -20.98 -36.33 -57.83
C LYS A 344 -22.06 -37.12 -58.56
N LEU A 345 -23.05 -37.66 -57.83
CA LEU A 345 -24.18 -38.35 -58.45
C LEU A 345 -25.00 -37.41 -59.36
N LYS A 346 -25.27 -36.17 -58.90
CA LYS A 346 -25.94 -35.16 -59.73
C LYS A 346 -25.12 -34.81 -60.97
N GLN A 347 -23.81 -34.63 -60.84
CA GLN A 347 -22.93 -34.36 -61.98
C GLN A 347 -22.93 -35.50 -63.01
N VAL A 348 -22.84 -36.76 -62.56
CA VAL A 348 -22.93 -37.93 -63.45
C VAL A 348 -24.29 -37.98 -64.13
N GLN A 349 -25.38 -37.66 -63.42
CA GLN A 349 -26.72 -37.64 -63.99
C GLN A 349 -26.87 -36.54 -65.05
N GLU A 350 -26.31 -35.35 -64.82
CA GLU A 350 -26.26 -34.26 -65.80
C GLU A 350 -25.36 -34.59 -67.00
N GLU A 351 -24.25 -35.31 -66.82
CA GLU A 351 -23.40 -35.79 -67.91
C GLU A 351 -24.11 -36.88 -68.75
N ILE A 352 -24.90 -37.75 -68.12
CA ILE A 352 -25.76 -38.71 -68.83
C ILE A 352 -26.83 -37.98 -69.64
N MET A 353 -27.46 -36.94 -69.09
CA MET A 353 -28.42 -36.14 -69.84
C MET A 353 -27.78 -35.35 -70.98
N ARG A 354 -26.62 -34.74 -70.76
CA ARG A 354 -25.86 -34.03 -71.80
C ARG A 354 -25.38 -34.95 -72.91
N SER A 355 -24.84 -36.12 -72.59
CA SER A 355 -24.45 -37.12 -73.62
C SER A 355 -25.68 -37.68 -74.36
N GLY A 356 -26.83 -37.81 -73.71
CA GLY A 356 -28.11 -38.11 -74.36
C GLY A 356 -28.55 -37.01 -75.32
N GLU A 357 -28.45 -35.74 -74.94
CA GLU A 357 -28.78 -34.60 -75.80
C GLU A 357 -27.77 -34.44 -76.95
N GLU A 358 -26.47 -34.63 -76.71
CA GLU A 358 -25.41 -34.59 -77.71
C GLU A 358 -25.53 -35.73 -78.73
N THR A 359 -25.92 -36.93 -78.32
CA THR A 359 -26.20 -38.04 -79.27
C THR A 359 -27.45 -37.80 -80.10
N VAL A 360 -28.49 -37.22 -79.51
CA VAL A 360 -29.70 -36.80 -80.24
C VAL A 360 -29.42 -35.62 -81.18
N ASN A 361 -28.59 -34.66 -80.76
CA ASN A 361 -28.20 -33.51 -81.57
C ASN A 361 -27.23 -33.92 -82.69
N ALA A 362 -26.30 -34.86 -82.44
CA ALA A 362 -25.47 -35.47 -83.48
C ALA A 362 -26.30 -36.30 -84.47
N ALA A 363 -27.35 -37.00 -84.00
CA ALA A 363 -28.32 -37.66 -84.87
C ALA A 363 -29.14 -36.64 -85.70
N LYS A 364 -29.49 -35.47 -85.15
CA LYS A 364 -30.17 -34.38 -85.86
C LYS A 364 -29.24 -33.65 -86.85
N GLU A 365 -27.96 -33.44 -86.52
CA GLU A 365 -26.94 -32.86 -87.40
C GLU A 365 -26.59 -33.79 -88.57
N THR A 366 -26.44 -35.09 -88.31
CA THR A 366 -26.27 -36.09 -89.39
C THR A 366 -27.52 -36.19 -90.28
N LEU A 367 -28.73 -35.98 -89.73
CA LEU A 367 -29.98 -35.94 -90.50
C LEU A 367 -30.17 -34.65 -91.32
N THR A 368 -29.58 -33.53 -90.89
CA THR A 368 -29.64 -32.24 -91.60
C THR A 368 -28.56 -32.13 -92.69
N HIS A 369 -27.45 -32.87 -92.58
CA HIS A 369 -26.40 -32.95 -93.60
C HIS A 369 -26.57 -34.06 -94.65
N CYS A 370 -27.64 -34.86 -94.58
CA CYS A 370 -27.96 -35.85 -95.62
C CYS A 370 -28.81 -35.24 -96.75
N GLY A 371 -28.25 -35.17 -97.96
CA GLY A 371 -28.95 -34.72 -99.17
C GLY A 371 -30.23 -35.51 -99.48
N GLN A 372 -31.16 -34.91 -100.23
CA GLN A 372 -32.50 -35.48 -100.53
C GLN A 372 -32.47 -36.91 -101.09
N GLN A 373 -31.38 -37.32 -101.74
CA GLN A 373 -31.18 -38.65 -102.29
C GLN A 373 -30.85 -39.70 -101.21
N THR A 374 -30.01 -39.35 -100.23
CA THR A 374 -29.70 -40.19 -99.05
C THR A 374 -30.89 -40.27 -98.07
N ARG A 375 -31.71 -39.22 -98.01
CA ARG A 375 -32.96 -39.20 -97.23
C ARG A 375 -34.01 -40.19 -97.76
N ARG A 376 -34.04 -40.44 -99.08
CA ARG A 376 -34.89 -41.48 -99.70
C ARG A 376 -34.31 -42.89 -99.51
N THR A 377 -32.99 -43.06 -99.61
CA THR A 377 -32.33 -44.35 -99.39
C THR A 377 -32.34 -44.78 -97.93
N LEU A 378 -32.27 -43.85 -96.97
CA LEU A 378 -32.42 -44.13 -95.54
C LEU A 378 -33.89 -44.45 -95.17
N ILE A 379 -34.88 -43.82 -95.82
CA ILE A 379 -36.31 -44.19 -95.71
C ILE A 379 -36.59 -45.57 -96.34
N GLN A 380 -35.83 -45.98 -97.36
CA GLN A 380 -35.94 -47.30 -98.00
C GLN A 380 -35.21 -48.41 -97.21
N LEU A 381 -34.07 -48.09 -96.59
CA LEU A 381 -33.35 -48.98 -95.67
C LEU A 381 -34.08 -49.14 -94.32
N MET A 382 -34.75 -48.10 -93.81
CA MET A 382 -35.65 -48.21 -92.66
C MET A 382 -36.95 -48.97 -92.98
N ARG A 383 -37.32 -49.10 -94.26
CA ARG A 383 -38.41 -49.99 -94.75
C ARG A 383 -37.95 -51.44 -94.99
N GLN A 384 -36.69 -51.67 -95.39
CA GLN A 384 -36.09 -53.01 -95.57
C GLN A 384 -35.60 -53.64 -94.25
N ALA A 385 -35.31 -52.83 -93.22
CA ALA A 385 -34.88 -53.27 -91.89
C ALA A 385 -36.03 -53.51 -90.87
N GLY A 386 -37.28 -53.65 -91.34
CA GLY A 386 -38.32 -54.35 -90.59
C GLY A 386 -39.06 -53.57 -89.50
N TYR A 387 -39.70 -52.44 -89.83
CA TYR A 387 -40.69 -51.80 -88.95
C TYR A 387 -41.97 -51.39 -89.71
N ARG A 388 -42.99 -52.27 -89.71
CA ARG A 388 -44.33 -52.00 -89.14
C ARG A 388 -45.24 -53.23 -89.21
N ASP A 389 -45.79 -53.53 -88.03
CA ASP A 389 -46.87 -54.45 -87.65
C ASP A 389 -47.88 -54.92 -88.72
N LYS A 390 -48.08 -56.25 -88.72
CA LYS A 390 -49.35 -57.01 -88.60
C LYS A 390 -50.58 -56.51 -89.37
N SER A 391 -51.07 -57.32 -90.32
CA SER A 391 -52.16 -58.30 -90.06
C SER A 391 -52.87 -58.82 -91.34
N LEU A 392 -53.15 -60.13 -91.36
CA LEU A 392 -54.15 -60.91 -92.16
C LEU A 392 -53.83 -61.25 -93.65
N MET A 393 -53.96 -62.47 -94.24
CA MET A 393 -54.44 -63.83 -93.88
C MET A 393 -53.83 -64.91 -94.82
N THR A 394 -53.77 -66.16 -94.31
CA THR A 394 -53.65 -67.58 -94.82
C THR A 394 -54.14 -67.98 -96.24
N PRO A 395 -54.07 -69.27 -96.71
CA PRO A 395 -53.04 -70.36 -96.73
C PRO A 395 -53.01 -71.15 -98.10
N ILE A 396 -52.21 -72.24 -98.28
CA ILE A 396 -52.51 -73.53 -99.01
C ILE A 396 -51.24 -74.43 -99.17
N ARG A 397 -51.44 -75.76 -99.24
CA ARG A 397 -50.54 -76.91 -98.93
C ARG A 397 -50.35 -77.88 -100.14
N ILE A 398 -49.20 -78.60 -100.18
CA ILE A 398 -49.03 -80.08 -100.49
C ILE A 398 -49.19 -80.53 -101.99
N PRO A 399 -48.80 -81.75 -102.53
CA PRO A 399 -48.00 -82.94 -102.11
C PRO A 399 -46.99 -83.56 -103.15
N SER A 400 -46.29 -84.62 -102.73
CA SER A 400 -45.71 -85.79 -103.46
C SER A 400 -46.75 -86.65 -104.24
N PRO A 401 -46.41 -87.43 -105.32
CA PRO A 401 -46.45 -88.92 -105.25
C PRO A 401 -45.55 -89.74 -106.26
N PRO A 402 -45.52 -91.11 -106.17
CA PRO A 402 -44.42 -92.02 -106.60
C PRO A 402 -44.76 -93.16 -107.64
N LYS A 403 -43.76 -94.06 -107.89
CA LYS A 403 -43.77 -95.47 -108.43
C LYS A 403 -43.71 -95.77 -109.95
N PHE A 404 -42.52 -96.16 -110.44
CA PHE A 404 -42.26 -97.11 -111.56
C PHE A 404 -40.77 -97.54 -111.58
N LEU A 405 -40.29 -97.97 -110.40
CA LEU A 405 -38.95 -98.48 -110.09
C LEU A 405 -38.59 -99.80 -110.81
N THR A 406 -38.85 -99.93 -112.11
CA THR A 406 -38.63 -101.21 -112.82
C THR A 406 -37.97 -101.09 -114.20
N ARG A 407 -37.71 -99.88 -114.71
CA ARG A 407 -36.83 -99.69 -115.89
C ARG A 407 -35.62 -98.80 -115.62
N MET A 408 -35.50 -98.36 -114.37
CA MET A 408 -34.47 -97.50 -113.79
C MET A 408 -33.22 -98.28 -113.37
N GLU A 409 -33.32 -99.59 -113.16
CA GLU A 409 -32.24 -100.40 -112.60
C GLU A 409 -31.23 -100.84 -113.67
N ALA A 410 -31.69 -101.22 -114.87
CA ALA A 410 -30.79 -101.67 -115.94
C ALA A 410 -30.05 -100.54 -116.70
N ARG A 411 -30.49 -99.28 -116.59
CA ARG A 411 -29.84 -98.10 -117.22
C ARG A 411 -29.01 -97.25 -116.24
N ALA A 412 -29.04 -97.57 -114.95
CA ALA A 412 -28.31 -96.84 -113.92
C ALA A 412 -26.86 -97.35 -113.75
N GLU A 413 -26.59 -98.63 -114.02
CA GLU A 413 -25.24 -99.18 -113.85
C GLU A 413 -24.23 -98.65 -114.88
N GLU A 414 -24.66 -98.47 -116.12
CA GLU A 414 -23.81 -97.92 -117.20
C GLU A 414 -23.50 -96.42 -117.03
N ARG A 415 -24.34 -95.68 -116.28
CA ARG A 415 -24.08 -94.29 -115.89
C ARG A 415 -23.19 -94.17 -114.65
N ARG A 416 -23.22 -95.15 -113.73
CA ARG A 416 -22.41 -95.15 -112.49
C ARG A 416 -20.92 -95.33 -112.77
N SER A 417 -20.54 -96.16 -113.73
CA SER A 417 -19.13 -96.36 -114.11
C SER A 417 -18.49 -95.08 -114.70
N ARG A 418 -19.26 -94.29 -115.47
CA ARG A 418 -18.79 -93.04 -116.09
C ARG A 418 -18.71 -91.85 -115.13
N ILE A 419 -19.48 -91.87 -114.04
CA ILE A 419 -19.47 -90.82 -113.00
C ILE A 419 -18.31 -91.03 -112.01
N LYS A 420 -18.00 -92.28 -111.65
CA LYS A 420 -16.90 -92.61 -110.71
C LYS A 420 -15.54 -92.04 -111.13
N LEU A 421 -15.20 -92.14 -112.41
CA LEU A 421 -13.93 -91.62 -112.95
C LEU A 421 -13.81 -90.07 -112.91
N ARG A 422 -14.92 -89.33 -112.87
CA ARG A 422 -14.90 -87.85 -112.76
C ARG A 422 -14.87 -87.33 -111.33
N GLU A 423 -15.38 -88.09 -110.37
CA GLU A 423 -15.38 -87.70 -108.95
C GLU A 423 -14.00 -87.86 -108.31
N GLU A 424 -13.25 -88.91 -108.67
CA GLU A 424 -11.88 -89.14 -108.18
C GLU A 424 -10.90 -88.01 -108.62
N ALA A 425 -11.11 -87.44 -109.82
CA ALA A 425 -10.30 -86.31 -110.31
C ALA A 425 -10.63 -84.97 -109.61
N ARG A 426 -11.85 -84.80 -109.08
CA ARG A 426 -12.25 -83.59 -108.33
C ARG A 426 -11.83 -83.64 -106.86
N GLN A 427 -11.79 -84.83 -106.25
CA GLN A 427 -11.38 -84.95 -104.84
C GLN A 427 -9.89 -84.65 -104.62
N LYS A 428 -9.00 -85.02 -105.55
CA LYS A 428 -7.56 -84.69 -105.42
C LYS A 428 -7.27 -83.19 -105.40
N LYS A 429 -7.98 -82.37 -106.17
CA LYS A 429 -7.75 -80.91 -106.19
C LYS A 429 -8.22 -80.20 -104.91
N LEU A 430 -9.26 -80.70 -104.25
CA LEU A 430 -9.76 -80.12 -102.99
C LEU A 430 -8.92 -80.52 -101.76
N GLU A 431 -8.18 -81.62 -101.82
CA GLU A 431 -7.26 -82.02 -100.74
C GLU A 431 -5.97 -81.19 -100.71
N ASP A 432 -5.46 -80.79 -101.87
CA ASP A 432 -4.22 -80.02 -101.94
C ASP A 432 -4.43 -78.54 -101.55
N GLU A 433 -5.59 -77.93 -101.87
CA GLU A 433 -5.95 -76.58 -101.39
C GLU A 433 -6.15 -76.52 -99.86
N ARG A 434 -6.68 -77.58 -99.25
CA ARG A 434 -6.84 -77.67 -97.79
C ARG A 434 -5.50 -77.81 -97.06
N LYS A 435 -4.48 -78.42 -97.67
CA LYS A 435 -3.16 -78.57 -97.05
C LYS A 435 -2.38 -77.25 -97.03
N GLU A 436 -2.49 -76.44 -98.09
CA GLU A 436 -1.87 -75.11 -98.16
C GLU A 436 -2.52 -74.10 -97.19
N GLU A 437 -3.84 -74.09 -97.05
CA GLU A 437 -4.52 -73.18 -96.09
C GLU A 437 -4.20 -73.55 -94.62
N VAL A 438 -4.07 -74.84 -94.31
CA VAL A 438 -3.67 -75.32 -92.98
C VAL A 438 -2.18 -75.03 -92.71
N ALA A 439 -1.31 -75.09 -93.73
CA ALA A 439 0.10 -74.71 -93.60
C ALA A 439 0.27 -73.20 -93.39
N ALA A 440 -0.46 -72.36 -94.13
CA ALA A 440 -0.45 -70.91 -93.98
C ALA A 440 -0.97 -70.46 -92.60
N ARG A 441 -2.05 -71.06 -92.09
CA ARG A 441 -2.55 -70.75 -90.74
C ARG A 441 -1.57 -71.14 -89.64
N ARG A 442 -0.84 -72.26 -89.78
CA ARG A 442 0.19 -72.63 -88.80
C ARG A 442 1.39 -71.67 -88.82
N ALA A 443 1.78 -71.16 -90.00
CA ALA A 443 2.83 -70.15 -90.11
C ALA A 443 2.41 -68.80 -89.49
N GLU A 444 1.20 -68.32 -89.77
CA GLU A 444 0.67 -67.10 -89.14
C GLU A 444 0.49 -67.24 -87.62
N GLU A 445 0.08 -68.41 -87.14
CA GLU A 445 -0.09 -68.66 -85.70
C GLU A 445 1.28 -68.76 -84.99
N GLN A 446 2.32 -69.27 -85.64
CA GLN A 446 3.69 -69.27 -85.12
C GLN A 446 4.28 -67.85 -85.08
N GLU A 447 4.04 -67.03 -86.10
CA GLU A 447 4.47 -65.61 -86.10
C GLU A 447 3.71 -64.77 -85.05
N ARG A 448 2.40 -64.99 -84.87
CA ARG A 448 1.63 -64.35 -83.80
C ARG A 448 2.12 -64.77 -82.41
N LYS A 449 2.51 -66.04 -82.23
CA LYS A 449 3.10 -66.52 -80.97
C LYS A 449 4.49 -65.93 -80.72
N ARG A 450 5.30 -65.74 -81.76
CA ARG A 450 6.61 -65.05 -81.67
C ARG A 450 6.43 -63.58 -81.29
N LEU A 451 5.55 -62.86 -81.98
CA LEU A 451 5.24 -61.45 -81.68
C LEU A 451 4.64 -61.26 -80.29
N GLN A 452 3.77 -62.17 -79.82
CA GLN A 452 3.25 -62.13 -78.45
C GLN A 452 4.34 -62.40 -77.40
N GLN A 453 5.26 -63.34 -77.66
CA GLN A 453 6.39 -63.59 -76.76
C GLN A 453 7.37 -62.40 -76.74
N GLU A 454 7.59 -61.74 -77.87
CA GLU A 454 8.43 -60.56 -77.98
C GLU A 454 7.79 -59.34 -77.29
N ALA A 455 6.49 -59.12 -77.50
CA ALA A 455 5.71 -58.10 -76.80
C ALA A 455 5.66 -58.35 -75.27
N LEU A 456 5.59 -59.61 -74.83
CA LEU A 456 5.68 -59.95 -73.41
C LEU A 456 7.07 -59.71 -72.83
N ARG A 457 8.15 -59.98 -73.58
CA ARG A 457 9.53 -59.68 -73.17
C ARG A 457 9.77 -58.17 -73.13
N GLU A 458 9.27 -57.41 -74.09
CA GLU A 458 9.32 -55.94 -74.08
C GLU A 458 8.49 -55.35 -72.95
N ALA A 459 7.26 -55.82 -72.74
CA ALA A 459 6.43 -55.38 -71.62
C ALA A 459 7.09 -55.70 -70.26
N LYS A 460 7.83 -56.81 -70.15
CA LYS A 460 8.59 -57.16 -68.95
C LYS A 460 9.79 -56.22 -68.76
N ARG A 461 10.58 -55.94 -69.82
CA ARG A 461 11.66 -54.94 -69.80
C ARG A 461 11.15 -53.56 -69.39
N MET A 462 10.05 -53.10 -69.98
CA MET A 462 9.44 -51.80 -69.65
C MET A 462 8.89 -51.73 -68.21
N ARG A 463 8.44 -52.86 -67.63
CA ARG A 463 8.03 -52.92 -66.22
C ARG A 463 9.23 -52.88 -65.28
N GLU A 464 10.27 -53.66 -65.59
CA GLU A 464 11.51 -53.70 -64.82
C GLU A 464 12.19 -52.32 -64.82
N GLU A 465 12.24 -51.63 -65.97
CA GLU A 465 12.75 -50.25 -66.07
C GLU A 465 11.93 -49.26 -65.24
N ARG A 466 10.59 -49.34 -65.27
CA ARG A 466 9.72 -48.49 -64.44
C ARG A 466 9.87 -48.79 -62.95
N GLU A 467 10.07 -50.04 -62.58
CA GLU A 467 10.32 -50.44 -61.19
C GLU A 467 11.69 -49.96 -60.70
N GLN A 468 12.72 -50.06 -61.53
CA GLN A 468 14.03 -49.49 -61.24
C GLN A 468 13.98 -47.96 -61.12
N GLN A 469 13.25 -47.27 -62.01
CA GLN A 469 13.02 -45.83 -61.90
C GLN A 469 12.30 -45.46 -60.60
N ARG A 470 11.23 -46.17 -60.23
CA ARG A 470 10.53 -45.96 -58.95
C ARG A 470 11.43 -46.24 -57.75
N ALA A 471 12.25 -47.30 -57.79
CA ALA A 471 13.19 -47.62 -56.73
C ALA A 471 14.24 -46.50 -56.57
N ASN A 472 14.80 -46.02 -57.69
CA ASN A 472 15.75 -44.91 -57.72
C ASN A 472 15.13 -43.60 -57.21
N GLU A 473 13.88 -43.31 -57.56
CA GLU A 473 13.13 -42.16 -57.04
C GLU A 473 12.90 -42.26 -55.53
N ILE A 474 12.49 -43.44 -55.03
CA ILE A 474 12.32 -43.69 -53.60
C ILE A 474 13.65 -43.52 -52.86
N GLU A 475 14.76 -44.03 -53.40
CA GLU A 475 16.09 -43.81 -52.80
C GLU A 475 16.49 -42.34 -52.81
N ARG A 476 16.23 -41.61 -53.91
CA ARG A 476 16.49 -40.17 -53.99
C ARG A 476 15.67 -39.42 -52.94
N HIS A 477 14.39 -39.75 -52.79
CA HIS A 477 13.52 -39.17 -51.77
C HIS A 477 13.98 -39.51 -50.36
N LYS A 478 14.42 -40.75 -50.09
CA LYS A 478 15.01 -41.13 -48.80
C LYS A 478 16.26 -40.32 -48.49
N LYS A 479 17.16 -40.12 -49.46
CA LYS A 479 18.37 -39.30 -49.31
C LYS A 479 18.01 -37.84 -49.01
N LEU A 480 17.12 -37.24 -49.80
CA LEU A 480 16.66 -35.86 -49.59
C LEU A 480 15.96 -35.68 -48.24
N ASN A 481 15.11 -36.62 -47.83
CA ASN A 481 14.46 -36.61 -46.52
C ASN A 481 15.48 -36.74 -45.38
N SER A 482 16.47 -37.63 -45.51
CA SER A 482 17.53 -37.76 -44.50
C SER A 482 18.35 -36.47 -44.35
N MET A 483 18.61 -35.77 -45.47
CA MET A 483 19.31 -34.48 -45.48
C MET A 483 18.45 -33.38 -44.84
N ALA A 484 17.15 -33.34 -45.16
CA ALA A 484 16.20 -32.41 -44.56
C ALA A 484 16.03 -32.65 -43.05
N GLU A 485 15.97 -33.91 -42.61
CA GLU A 485 15.94 -34.27 -41.18
C GLU A 485 17.22 -33.85 -40.46
N ALA A 486 18.39 -34.10 -41.06
CA ALA A 486 19.66 -33.69 -40.47
C ALA A 486 19.75 -32.17 -40.34
N PHE A 487 19.29 -31.42 -41.35
CA PHE A 487 19.17 -29.97 -41.31
C PHE A 487 18.20 -29.52 -40.20
N HIS A 488 17.02 -30.15 -40.13
CA HIS A 488 16.01 -29.81 -39.13
C HIS A 488 16.53 -30.06 -37.70
N ARG A 489 17.23 -31.18 -37.46
CA ARG A 489 17.88 -31.47 -36.16
C ARG A 489 18.91 -30.41 -35.80
N LYS A 490 19.79 -30.02 -36.73
CA LYS A 490 20.77 -28.93 -36.51
C LYS A 490 20.11 -27.59 -36.22
N TYR A 491 19.07 -27.23 -36.98
CA TYR A 491 18.29 -26.00 -36.78
C TYR A 491 17.60 -25.99 -35.42
N LEU A 492 16.92 -27.07 -35.04
CA LEU A 492 16.26 -27.21 -33.74
C LEU A 492 17.27 -27.10 -32.60
N LEU A 493 18.42 -27.76 -32.69
CA LEU A 493 19.47 -27.65 -31.67
C LEU A 493 19.94 -26.20 -31.52
N ARG A 494 20.22 -25.49 -32.62
CA ARG A 494 20.60 -24.07 -32.60
C ARG A 494 19.50 -23.22 -31.96
N ARG A 495 18.23 -23.45 -32.32
CA ARG A 495 17.08 -22.72 -31.77
C ARG A 495 16.90 -22.99 -30.28
N CYS A 496 17.03 -24.23 -29.84
CA CYS A 496 16.96 -24.61 -28.43
C CYS A 496 18.09 -23.97 -27.62
N ILE A 497 19.32 -24.00 -28.14
CA ILE A 497 20.48 -23.36 -27.50
C ILE A 497 20.24 -21.84 -27.36
N ILE A 498 19.81 -21.16 -28.43
CA ILE A 498 19.46 -19.73 -28.40
C ILE A 498 18.38 -19.45 -27.36
N ALA A 499 17.29 -20.23 -27.35
CA ALA A 499 16.19 -20.06 -26.40
C ALA A 499 16.64 -20.28 -24.93
N LEU A 500 17.54 -21.22 -24.67
CA LEU A 500 18.10 -21.45 -23.34
C LEU A 500 18.99 -20.30 -22.89
N ILE A 501 19.78 -19.71 -23.79
CA ILE A 501 20.61 -18.52 -23.50
C ILE A 501 19.71 -17.31 -23.22
N GLU A 502 18.70 -17.07 -24.04
CA GLU A 502 17.73 -16.00 -23.84
C GLU A 502 17.03 -16.16 -22.49
N LYS A 503 16.57 -17.38 -22.16
CA LYS A 503 15.95 -17.68 -20.87
C LYS A 503 16.92 -17.39 -19.71
N LYS A 504 18.14 -17.90 -19.77
CA LYS A 504 19.18 -17.64 -18.76
C LYS A 504 19.47 -16.15 -18.60
N ASN A 505 19.64 -15.43 -19.70
CA ASN A 505 19.90 -13.99 -19.68
C ASN A 505 18.72 -13.22 -19.08
N ASN A 506 17.48 -13.62 -19.39
CA ASN A 506 16.28 -13.04 -18.79
C ASN A 506 16.18 -13.34 -17.30
N ASP A 507 16.50 -14.56 -16.88
CA ASP A 507 16.48 -14.95 -15.47
C ASP A 507 17.60 -14.23 -14.68
N MET A 508 18.79 -14.07 -15.27
CA MET A 508 19.86 -13.23 -14.72
C MET A 508 19.42 -11.77 -14.58
N LYS A 509 18.82 -11.16 -15.61
CA LYS A 509 18.30 -9.79 -15.56
C LYS A 509 17.21 -9.64 -14.49
N LYS A 510 16.30 -10.62 -14.36
CA LYS A 510 15.28 -10.63 -13.31
C LYS A 510 15.91 -10.69 -11.91
N ALA A 511 16.91 -11.54 -11.72
CA ALA A 511 17.64 -11.66 -10.46
C ALA A 511 18.37 -10.35 -10.11
N GLU A 512 19.04 -9.73 -11.08
CA GLU A 512 19.73 -8.45 -10.92
C GLU A 512 18.75 -7.32 -10.57
N ASN A 513 17.63 -7.22 -11.30
CA ASN A 513 16.59 -6.23 -11.02
C ASN A 513 15.95 -6.44 -9.64
N TYR A 514 15.71 -7.70 -9.25
CA TYR A 514 15.21 -8.04 -7.92
C TYR A 514 16.21 -7.62 -6.84
N TYR A 515 17.49 -7.93 -7.02
CA TYR A 515 18.57 -7.54 -6.10
C TYR A 515 18.67 -6.02 -5.97
N LYS A 516 18.72 -5.29 -7.09
CA LYS A 516 18.73 -3.81 -7.10
C LYS A 516 17.53 -3.23 -6.37
N ARG A 517 16.33 -3.76 -6.63
CA ARG A 517 15.09 -3.31 -5.95
C ARG A 517 15.12 -3.58 -4.45
N CYS A 518 15.58 -4.76 -4.03
CA CYS A 518 15.70 -5.09 -2.60
C CYS A 518 16.75 -4.20 -1.91
N LEU A 519 17.90 -3.98 -2.55
CA LEU A 519 18.94 -3.10 -2.03
C LEU A 519 18.43 -1.66 -1.90
N LEU A 520 17.80 -1.12 -2.95
CA LEU A 520 17.22 0.22 -2.94
C LEU A 520 16.17 0.35 -1.84
N ARG A 521 15.28 -0.64 -1.69
CA ARG A 521 14.27 -0.64 -0.61
C ARG A 521 14.93 -0.64 0.76
N LYS A 522 15.99 -1.43 0.98
CA LYS A 522 16.72 -1.48 2.25
C LYS A 522 17.36 -0.13 2.55
N VAL A 523 18.09 0.45 1.60
CA VAL A 523 18.77 1.74 1.75
C VAL A 523 17.76 2.86 2.00
N LEU A 524 16.70 2.95 1.20
CA LEU A 524 15.66 3.97 1.38
C LEU A 524 14.92 3.82 2.72
N MET A 525 14.69 2.59 3.19
CA MET A 525 14.06 2.38 4.49
C MET A 525 14.98 2.80 5.63
N THR A 526 16.27 2.43 5.58
CA THR A 526 17.26 2.89 6.56
C THR A 526 17.39 4.41 6.56
N TRP A 527 17.46 5.03 5.39
CA TRP A 527 17.51 6.49 5.24
C TRP A 527 16.26 7.16 5.79
N LYS A 528 15.07 6.62 5.51
CA LYS A 528 13.81 7.11 6.05
C LYS A 528 13.80 7.06 7.59
N ILE A 529 14.16 5.92 8.18
CA ILE A 529 14.20 5.74 9.64
C ILE A 529 15.18 6.73 10.28
N GLU A 530 16.38 6.86 9.72
CA GLU A 530 17.39 7.79 10.25
C GLU A 530 16.92 9.25 10.12
N THR A 531 16.32 9.62 8.98
CA THR A 531 15.81 10.97 8.77
C THR A 531 14.66 11.30 9.73
N GLU A 532 13.73 10.37 9.94
CA GLU A 532 12.65 10.52 10.93
C GLU A 532 13.21 10.67 12.35
N TYR A 533 14.21 9.87 12.71
CA TYR A 533 14.89 9.97 14.01
C TYR A 533 15.58 11.31 14.21
N GLN A 534 16.37 11.77 13.23
CA GLN A 534 17.04 13.08 13.27
C GLN A 534 16.04 14.22 13.33
N ASN A 535 14.94 14.16 12.58
CA ASN A 535 13.89 15.17 12.62
C ASN A 535 13.20 15.20 13.98
N LYS A 536 12.98 14.04 14.61
CA LYS A 536 12.45 13.97 15.97
C LYS A 536 13.38 14.63 16.98
N ILE A 537 14.69 14.34 16.94
CA ILE A 537 15.68 14.99 17.82
C ILE A 537 15.67 16.50 17.63
N LYS A 538 15.71 16.98 16.38
CA LYS A 538 15.68 18.42 16.07
C LYS A 538 14.40 19.08 16.59
N SER A 539 13.26 18.40 16.45
CA SER A 539 11.96 18.88 16.94
C SER A 539 11.95 18.98 18.46
N GLU A 540 12.41 17.95 19.16
CA GLU A 540 12.51 17.93 20.63
C GLU A 540 13.46 19.03 21.13
N LEU A 541 14.60 19.24 20.46
CA LEU A 541 15.54 20.32 20.77
C LEU A 541 14.90 21.69 20.56
N ALA A 542 14.21 21.91 19.43
CA ALA A 542 13.52 23.15 19.15
C ALA A 542 12.45 23.47 20.21
N ILE A 543 11.65 22.47 20.61
CA ILE A 543 10.66 22.60 21.68
C ILE A 543 11.34 22.95 23.02
N SER A 544 12.44 22.26 23.36
CA SER A 544 13.19 22.52 24.60
C SER A 544 13.75 23.94 24.65
N VAL A 545 14.38 24.41 23.56
CA VAL A 545 14.90 25.78 23.44
C VAL A 545 13.78 26.80 23.51
N HIS A 546 12.66 26.55 22.83
CA HIS A 546 11.49 27.43 22.89
C HIS A 546 10.95 27.56 24.32
N ASN A 547 10.76 26.44 25.02
CA ASN A 547 10.27 26.40 26.39
C ASN A 547 11.23 27.10 27.37
N ARG A 548 12.54 26.90 27.19
CA ARG A 548 13.58 27.60 27.95
C ARG A 548 13.48 29.11 27.75
N ASN A 549 13.37 29.56 26.51
CA ASN A 549 13.27 30.98 26.17
C ASN A 549 11.99 31.61 26.71
N LEU A 550 10.86 30.91 26.62
CA LEU A 550 9.59 31.34 27.18
C LEU A 550 9.68 31.49 28.70
N SER A 551 10.24 30.48 29.38
CA SER A 551 10.45 30.49 30.83
C SER A 551 11.37 31.63 31.26
N TRP A 552 12.43 31.88 30.50
CA TRP A 552 13.36 32.99 30.74
C TRP A 552 12.65 34.36 30.63
N LYS A 553 11.89 34.57 29.54
CA LYS A 553 11.12 35.81 29.35
C LYS A 553 10.09 36.01 30.46
N ALA A 554 9.36 34.97 30.84
CA ALA A 554 8.41 35.01 31.93
C ALA A 554 9.07 35.36 33.27
N LEU A 555 10.21 34.74 33.58
CA LEU A 555 10.98 35.03 34.79
C LEU A 555 11.51 36.47 34.80
N GLN A 556 11.97 36.97 33.65
CA GLN A 556 12.45 38.34 33.53
C GLN A 556 11.32 39.36 33.75
N LYS A 557 10.14 39.13 33.15
CA LYS A 557 8.95 39.95 33.40
C LYS A 557 8.50 39.88 34.86
N TRP A 558 8.49 38.70 35.46
CA TRP A 558 8.18 38.56 36.87
C TRP A 558 9.18 39.32 37.76
N LYS A 559 10.49 39.24 37.48
CA LYS A 559 11.51 40.03 38.18
C LYS A 559 11.27 41.53 38.06
N GLU A 560 10.88 42.02 36.88
CA GLU A 560 10.53 43.43 36.66
C GLU A 560 9.32 43.84 37.51
N ILE A 561 8.27 43.01 37.54
CA ILE A 561 7.07 43.25 38.35
C ILE A 561 7.42 43.29 39.84
N VAL A 562 8.18 42.32 40.34
CA VAL A 562 8.62 42.30 41.75
C VAL A 562 9.46 43.52 42.10
N LYS A 563 10.36 43.97 41.22
CA LYS A 563 11.12 45.21 41.43
C LYS A 563 10.21 46.44 41.50
N LYS A 564 9.22 46.56 40.62
CA LYS A 564 8.23 47.64 40.65
C LYS A 564 7.43 47.62 41.94
N GLU A 565 6.99 46.45 42.38
CA GLU A 565 6.20 46.32 43.61
C GLU A 565 7.01 46.65 44.87
N ARG A 566 8.29 46.24 44.92
CA ARG A 566 9.19 46.67 46.01
C ARG A 566 9.34 48.19 46.07
N LYS A 567 9.49 48.86 44.91
CA LYS A 567 9.56 50.33 44.86
C LYS A 567 8.27 50.97 45.36
N LYS A 568 7.10 50.47 44.94
CA LYS A 568 5.81 50.96 45.45
C LYS A 568 5.67 50.77 46.95
N ASN A 569 6.06 49.61 47.48
CA ASN A 569 6.04 49.35 48.91
C ASN A 569 6.99 50.27 49.69
N GLN A 570 8.16 50.60 49.13
CA GLN A 570 9.07 51.57 49.74
C GLN A 570 8.42 52.95 49.80
N VAL A 571 7.88 53.43 48.68
CA VAL A 571 7.15 54.72 48.64
C VAL A 571 5.98 54.75 49.62
N ALA A 572 5.23 53.64 49.75
CA ALA A 572 4.14 53.55 50.70
C ALA A 572 4.61 53.63 52.16
N LYS A 573 5.75 53.01 52.49
CA LYS A 573 6.37 53.12 53.82
C LYS A 573 6.82 54.56 54.09
N ASP A 574 7.59 55.14 53.17
CA ASP A 574 8.11 56.51 53.30
C ASP A 574 6.96 57.51 53.46
N PHE A 575 5.87 57.33 52.71
CA PHE A 575 4.67 58.15 52.83
C PHE A 575 3.98 58.01 54.19
N SER A 576 3.86 56.78 54.70
CA SER A 576 3.31 56.52 56.03
C SER A 576 4.16 57.17 57.12
N ASP A 577 5.49 57.01 57.03
CA ASP A 577 6.43 57.58 57.99
C ASP A 577 6.39 59.11 57.96
N MET A 578 6.36 59.71 56.77
CA MET A 578 6.19 61.16 56.60
C MET A 578 4.87 61.66 57.22
N LYS A 579 3.75 60.95 57.01
CA LYS A 579 2.46 61.31 57.61
C LYS A 579 2.48 61.18 59.13
N LEU A 580 3.14 60.15 59.65
CA LEU A 580 3.30 59.92 61.08
C LEU A 580 4.16 61.03 61.72
N GLN A 581 5.31 61.34 61.13
CA GLN A 581 6.17 62.43 61.57
C GLN A 581 5.42 63.76 61.57
N ASN A 582 4.72 64.09 60.48
CA ASN A 582 3.93 65.32 60.42
C ASN A 582 2.87 65.38 61.53
N LYS A 583 2.18 64.27 61.83
CA LYS A 583 1.23 64.20 62.95
C LYS A 583 1.90 64.53 64.29
N TYR A 584 3.06 63.93 64.58
CA TYR A 584 3.80 64.22 65.82
C TYR A 584 4.34 65.64 65.86
N PHE A 585 4.86 66.18 64.76
CA PHE A 585 5.29 67.57 64.67
C PHE A 585 4.15 68.56 64.95
N GLN A 586 2.93 68.29 64.45
CA GLN A 586 1.77 69.13 64.76
C GLN A 586 1.40 69.07 66.25
N ILE A 587 1.39 67.88 66.86
CA ILE A 587 1.14 67.72 68.30
C ILE A 587 2.22 68.46 69.11
N TRP A 588 3.48 68.30 68.73
CA TRP A 588 4.59 68.98 69.39
C TRP A 588 4.48 70.50 69.28
N LYS A 589 4.19 71.03 68.08
CA LYS A 589 3.96 72.47 67.88
C LYS A 589 2.84 73.00 68.79
N ILE A 590 1.71 72.31 68.87
CA ILE A 590 0.60 72.67 69.76
C ILE A 590 1.08 72.68 71.22
N LYS A 591 1.78 71.63 71.67
CA LYS A 591 2.30 71.53 73.04
C LYS A 591 3.33 72.60 73.37
N SER A 592 4.24 72.93 72.46
CA SER A 592 5.22 74.01 72.63
C SER A 592 4.55 75.36 72.77
N VAL A 593 3.49 75.64 71.99
CA VAL A 593 2.70 76.86 72.13
C VAL A 593 1.97 76.90 73.48
N GLN A 594 1.35 75.79 73.89
CA GLN A 594 0.72 75.68 75.22
C GLN A 594 1.71 75.94 76.36
N TYR A 595 2.90 75.34 76.29
CA TYR A 595 3.94 75.52 77.30
C TYR A 595 4.43 76.97 77.37
N LYS A 596 4.70 77.61 76.21
CA LYS A 596 5.06 79.04 76.17
C LYS A 596 3.96 79.94 76.74
N MET A 597 2.70 79.64 76.44
CA MET A 597 1.57 80.40 76.99
C MET A 597 1.50 80.25 78.52
N GLU A 598 1.69 79.04 79.04
CA GLU A 598 1.69 78.78 80.48
C GLU A 598 2.88 79.44 81.18
N GLN A 599 4.06 79.39 80.56
CA GLN A 599 5.24 80.10 81.05
C GLN A 599 4.98 81.62 81.14
N LEU A 600 4.43 82.24 80.09
CA LEU A 600 4.09 83.66 80.09
C LEU A 600 3.05 84.02 81.16
N LYS A 601 2.08 83.14 81.43
CA LYS A 601 1.14 83.33 82.56
C LYS A 601 1.86 83.29 83.90
N ASN A 602 2.73 82.30 84.11
CA ASN A 602 3.50 82.18 85.34
C ASN A 602 4.43 83.37 85.55
N GLU A 603 5.08 83.86 84.49
CA GLU A 603 5.90 85.08 84.54
C GLU A 603 5.07 86.30 84.91
N ARG A 604 3.87 86.47 84.33
CA ARG A 604 2.94 87.54 84.72
C ARG A 604 2.51 87.45 86.18
N LEU A 605 2.17 86.25 86.67
CA LEU A 605 1.82 86.02 88.07
C LEU A 605 3.01 86.33 89.00
N ALA A 606 4.22 85.92 88.62
CA ALA A 606 5.43 86.22 89.39
C ALA A 606 5.71 87.73 89.44
N LEU A 607 5.52 88.45 88.33
CA LEU A 607 5.61 89.91 88.28
C LEU A 607 4.56 90.58 89.16
N GLN A 608 3.30 90.15 89.10
CA GLN A 608 2.22 90.65 89.96
C GLN A 608 2.55 90.45 91.44
N HIS A 609 2.99 89.26 91.84
CA HIS A 609 3.42 89.00 93.21
C HIS A 609 4.62 89.84 93.63
N TYR A 610 5.59 90.07 92.73
CA TYR A 610 6.72 90.94 93.00
C TYR A 610 6.27 92.39 93.21
N GLU A 611 5.38 92.90 92.35
CA GLU A 611 4.79 94.24 92.48
C GLU A 611 3.99 94.38 93.78
N GLU A 612 3.16 93.40 94.13
CA GLU A 612 2.42 93.36 95.41
C GLU A 612 3.38 93.41 96.59
N LYS A 613 4.43 92.58 96.58
CA LYS A 613 5.46 92.57 97.60
C LYS A 613 6.18 93.93 97.70
N LEU A 614 6.45 94.56 96.56
CA LEU A 614 7.05 95.90 96.50
C LEU A 614 6.13 96.95 97.11
N LYS A 615 4.84 96.95 96.72
CA LYS A 615 3.80 97.84 97.25
C LYS A 615 3.69 97.68 98.77
N VAL A 616 3.62 96.45 99.28
CA VAL A 616 3.60 96.17 100.73
C VAL A 616 4.87 96.68 101.41
N LYS A 617 6.06 96.43 100.84
CA LYS A 617 7.33 96.91 101.39
C LYS A 617 7.37 98.44 101.50
N TYR A 618 7.05 99.14 100.40
CA TYR A 618 7.05 100.61 100.36
C TYR A 618 5.95 101.22 101.23
N PHE A 619 4.76 100.62 101.26
CA PHE A 619 3.67 101.03 102.14
C PHE A 619 4.07 100.89 103.62
N ASN A 620 4.72 99.79 104.01
CA ASN A 620 5.25 99.61 105.37
C ASN A 620 6.37 100.62 105.70
N MET A 621 7.22 100.95 104.73
CA MET A 621 8.25 101.99 104.90
C MET A 621 7.61 103.37 105.07
N TRP A 622 6.58 103.69 104.29
CA TRP A 622 5.79 104.91 104.42
C TRP A 622 5.03 104.97 105.75
N LYS A 623 4.45 103.86 106.21
CA LYS A 623 3.79 103.78 107.52
C LYS A 623 4.75 104.03 108.69
N ARG A 624 6.01 103.60 108.57
CA ARG A 624 7.08 103.86 109.57
C ARG A 624 7.73 105.24 109.42
N TYR A 625 7.50 105.93 108.30
CA TYR A 625 8.12 107.22 108.02
C TYR A 625 7.83 108.27 109.12
N PRO A 626 6.59 108.44 109.63
CA PRO A 626 6.33 109.39 110.71
C PRO A 626 7.15 109.14 112.00
N GLU A 627 7.46 107.87 112.31
CA GLU A 627 8.30 107.52 113.47
C GLU A 627 9.78 107.84 113.21
N ILE A 628 10.23 107.66 111.96
CA ILE A 628 11.64 107.81 111.57
C ILE A 628 11.99 109.27 111.25
N VAL A 629 11.04 110.06 110.72
CA VAL A 629 11.21 111.49 110.36
C VAL A 629 11.81 112.32 111.50
N PRO A 630 11.29 112.31 112.74
CA PRO A 630 11.88 113.10 113.82
C PRO A 630 13.32 112.66 114.13
N ILE A 631 13.65 111.37 114.03
CA ILE A 631 15.02 110.86 114.23
C ILE A 631 15.95 111.34 113.11
N ILE A 632 15.49 111.33 111.85
CA ILE A 632 16.27 111.84 110.72
C ILE A 632 16.45 113.36 110.84
N MET A 633 15.40 114.09 111.19
CA MET A 633 15.45 115.54 111.40
C MET A 633 16.39 115.89 112.54
N GLU A 634 16.40 115.12 113.63
CA GLU A 634 17.31 115.31 114.75
C GLU A 634 18.76 115.01 114.35
N ARG A 635 19.03 113.92 113.62
CA ARG A 635 20.37 113.66 113.06
C ARG A 635 20.80 114.73 112.05
N LYS A 636 19.87 115.32 111.29
CA LYS A 636 20.13 116.43 110.36
C LYS A 636 20.42 117.71 111.15
N ARG A 637 19.69 117.99 112.23
CA ARG A 637 19.98 119.08 113.18
C ARG A 637 21.35 118.94 113.82
N ILE A 638 21.66 117.77 114.39
CA ILE A 638 22.98 117.49 114.96
C ILE A 638 24.07 117.69 113.91
N ARG A 639 23.91 117.14 112.69
CA ARG A 639 24.88 117.38 111.60
C ARG A 639 25.00 118.86 111.20
N ASN A 640 23.90 119.61 111.19
CA ASN A 640 23.93 121.03 110.90
C ASN A 640 24.62 121.83 112.01
N MET A 641 24.37 121.47 113.28
CA MET A 641 25.07 122.05 114.43
C MET A 641 26.57 121.78 114.36
N TRP A 642 26.99 120.54 114.04
CA TRP A 642 28.41 120.25 113.78
C TRP A 642 28.97 121.03 112.60
N ARG A 643 28.17 121.25 111.54
CA ARG A 643 28.58 122.09 110.40
C ARG A 643 28.75 123.55 110.80
N GLU A 644 27.86 124.10 111.63
CA GLU A 644 27.99 125.46 112.19
C GLU A 644 29.23 125.59 113.08
N ILE A 645 29.48 124.62 113.97
CA ILE A 645 30.70 124.58 114.80
C ILE A 645 31.96 124.52 113.92
N VAL A 646 31.97 123.67 112.90
CA VAL A 646 33.12 123.58 111.97
C VAL A 646 33.30 124.89 111.21
N GLN A 647 32.22 125.56 110.82
CA GLN A 647 32.25 126.84 110.13
C GLN A 647 32.67 128.00 111.04
N GLU A 648 32.42 127.90 112.34
CA GLU A 648 32.90 128.85 113.36
C GLU A 648 34.41 128.67 113.64
N VAL A 649 34.90 127.43 113.66
CA VAL A 649 36.32 127.11 113.85
C VAL A 649 37.15 127.35 112.59
N ILE A 650 36.55 127.21 111.40
CA ILE A 650 37.20 127.41 110.09
C ILE A 650 36.25 128.26 109.20
N PRO A 651 36.37 129.60 109.24
CA PRO A 651 35.44 130.50 108.55
C PRO A 651 35.38 130.31 107.03
N ASP A 652 36.49 129.87 106.41
CA ASP A 652 36.59 129.66 104.96
C ASP A 652 36.02 128.30 104.50
N PHE A 653 35.52 127.46 105.41
CA PHE A 653 34.92 126.16 105.07
C PHE A 653 33.40 126.27 104.99
N ASP A 654 32.86 126.51 103.79
CA ASP A 654 31.41 126.41 103.51
C ASP A 654 31.04 125.00 103.01
N PRO A 655 30.41 124.14 103.84
CA PRO A 655 30.01 122.80 103.46
C PRO A 655 28.92 122.75 102.37
N ARG A 656 28.29 123.89 102.02
CA ARG A 656 27.29 123.96 100.94
C ARG A 656 27.91 124.13 99.55
N GLN A 657 29.06 124.78 99.42
CA GLN A 657 29.66 125.12 98.12
C GLN A 657 30.53 124.01 97.50
N ARG A 658 31.02 123.03 98.27
CA ARG A 658 31.86 121.92 97.75
C ARG A 658 31.10 120.67 97.27
N GLY A 659 29.81 120.76 96.98
CA GLY A 659 29.04 119.65 96.40
C GLY A 659 28.83 118.44 97.34
N VAL A 660 29.00 118.60 98.66
CA VAL A 660 28.70 117.56 99.67
C VAL A 660 27.20 117.54 100.04
N ILE A 661 26.39 118.30 99.30
CA ILE A 661 24.94 118.21 99.29
C ILE A 661 24.57 117.55 97.96
N LEU A 662 24.38 116.23 97.99
CA LEU A 662 23.40 115.63 97.09
C LEU A 662 22.05 115.95 97.72
N GLU A 663 21.37 116.96 97.20
CA GLU A 663 19.92 117.07 97.39
C GLU A 663 19.31 115.94 96.57
N ASP A 664 18.92 114.88 97.29
CA ASP A 664 18.16 113.66 96.95
C ASP A 664 18.23 113.09 95.51
#